data_AF-A0A8K0R5W2-F1
#
_entry.id   AF-A0A8K0R5W2-F1
#
_cell.length_a   1.000
_cell.length_b   1.000
_cell.length_c   1.000
_cell.angle_alpha   90.00
_cell.angle_beta   90.00
_cell.angle_gamma   90.00
#
_symmetry.space_group_name_H-M   'P 1'
#
loop_
_entity.id
_entity.type
_entity.pdbx_description
1 polymer ?
#
loop_
_entity_poly.entity_id
_entity_poly.type
_entity_poly.pdbx_seq_one_letter_code
_entity_poly.pdbx_strand_id
1 'polypeptide(L)'
;MSLEIESRFVKRGLWTNIEHGSVMGKTITTDTRTGNLVVAVLAVVSTLGTAHLWHLLSFAYHQARANGKPSDGLFRQQQALLRTLPPPSSVMADAMKLCWAWRKKADRPLLRSIGLILLALIFTVATVAASIFTSFVADVGEIEVLVDSPFCGRVNTNPDLGRPFSLTEIDLLSPQYTHSCYRNGSLPSDCHVFVQPNIPLQTSDGACPFKNKTFCATGAALVVDSGLIDVGRYFGLNFAAKDRVQYRKRSTCTILPTDYYDIYDVKNKTLLQLIGSNLEQDQFAISDWGSTFDKVLPWASFILSMTMAETNGQPEVRQGETYYGKSEAPIPQAWLPREDMGVDNEIGDWIIKPVVPNGISYSNPVNDPLYSAHQKMEISGRNKTYIRYKPDHPLNGVVCLQQRQYCYARNGKEDFCTPLQPQPWVLAGDSFFGSEASSIQNAVLTLVVQAGWLTSTSDVGISLAQRRLETNQPYIESLPDDFWKDEILGWEKESWSRMQIAMSRFAPGADGSDEPGQQEDNWWFEPVTNGEKALCSSQKMKKSGEFVNINFFGLVFILSFSLTVMVVDITILKFLIYMSRFRRQLGPRIERWIQDGVWQLQRRAYEGEGQRDWVDLESEIPLTDKGRLMKDLPILWVPGKSPMPIQTSTFESSGSQETLRPHDSGVEGLSGAVEDQTPQQKSARWYRFGRR
;
A
#
# COMPACT_ATOMS: atom_id res chain seq x y z
N MET A 1 7.95 14.50 19.34
CA MET A 1 7.72 13.05 19.20
C MET A 1 6.86 12.83 17.98
N SER A 2 7.29 11.93 17.08
CA SER A 2 6.53 11.57 15.87
C SER A 2 6.02 10.13 16.03
N LEU A 3 4.80 9.87 15.56
CA LEU A 3 4.28 8.51 15.46
C LEU A 3 4.89 7.77 14.26
N GLU A 4 5.41 8.50 13.26
CA GLU A 4 6.03 7.90 12.09
C GLU A 4 7.32 7.18 12.48
N ILE A 5 7.50 5.98 11.91
CA ILE A 5 8.71 5.19 12.17
C ILE A 5 9.96 5.89 11.64
N GLU A 6 11.03 5.83 12.42
CA GLU A 6 12.35 6.27 12.00
C GLU A 6 12.92 5.39 10.89
N SER A 7 13.59 6.02 9.93
CA SER A 7 14.14 5.36 8.74
C SER A 7 15.20 4.29 9.06
N ARG A 8 15.84 4.36 10.23
CA ARG A 8 16.81 3.36 10.71
C ARG A 8 16.15 2.03 11.10
N PHE A 9 14.88 2.06 11.47
CA PHE A 9 14.11 0.87 11.89
C PHE A 9 13.25 0.27 10.77
N VAL A 10 13.42 0.75 9.54
CA VAL A 10 12.75 0.19 8.36
C VAL A 10 13.57 -0.99 7.83
N LYS A 11 12.95 -2.17 7.77
CA LYS A 11 13.58 -3.36 7.20
C LYS A 11 13.87 -3.15 5.72
N ARG A 12 15.13 -3.29 5.35
CA ARG A 12 15.57 -3.26 3.94
C ARG A 12 15.77 -4.68 3.42
N GLY A 13 15.51 -4.87 2.13
CA GLY A 13 15.63 -6.17 1.46
C GLY A 13 14.31 -6.91 1.35
N LEU A 14 14.40 -8.23 1.13
CA LEU A 14 13.24 -9.07 0.81
C LEU A 14 12.41 -9.40 2.05
N TRP A 15 11.10 -9.18 1.95
CA TRP A 15 10.10 -9.68 2.88
C TRP A 15 8.83 -10.07 2.11
N THR A 16 7.80 -10.53 2.82
CA THR A 16 6.55 -10.94 2.19
C THR A 16 5.39 -10.26 2.91
N ASN A 17 4.65 -9.40 2.21
CA ASN A 17 3.38 -8.87 2.68
C ASN A 17 2.32 -9.97 2.51
N ILE A 18 1.90 -10.57 3.63
CA ILE A 18 1.06 -11.77 3.62
C ILE A 18 -0.33 -11.48 3.05
N GLU A 19 -0.82 -10.25 3.17
CA GLU A 19 -2.10 -9.81 2.60
C GLU A 19 -2.15 -9.95 1.07
N HIS A 20 -1.00 -9.80 0.41
CA HIS A 20 -0.86 -9.94 -1.04
C HIS A 20 -0.49 -11.37 -1.47
N GLY A 21 -0.48 -12.32 -0.53
CA GLY A 21 -0.18 -13.73 -0.76
C GLY A 21 1.31 -14.04 -0.90
N SER A 22 1.64 -15.34 -1.02
CA SER A 22 3.02 -15.84 -0.97
C SER A 22 3.88 -15.53 -2.21
N VAL A 23 3.23 -15.17 -3.32
CA VAL A 23 3.89 -14.87 -4.60
C VAL A 23 3.89 -13.37 -4.87
N MET A 24 2.72 -12.76 -5.02
CA MET A 24 2.58 -11.34 -5.33
C MET A 24 2.95 -10.44 -4.15
N GLY A 25 2.87 -10.94 -2.91
CA GLY A 25 3.30 -10.21 -1.72
C GLY A 25 4.80 -10.22 -1.47
N LYS A 26 5.61 -10.92 -2.27
CA LYS A 26 7.07 -10.83 -2.14
C LYS A 26 7.54 -9.45 -2.57
N THR A 27 8.06 -8.69 -1.62
CA THR A 27 8.41 -7.27 -1.80
C THR A 27 9.84 -7.05 -1.33
N ILE A 28 10.58 -6.24 -2.08
CA ILE A 28 11.89 -5.74 -1.67
C ILE A 28 11.71 -4.27 -1.29
N THR A 29 11.96 -3.93 -0.03
CA THR A 29 12.00 -2.53 0.41
C THR A 29 13.42 -2.00 0.29
N THR A 30 13.59 -0.86 -0.37
CA THR A 30 14.88 -0.19 -0.54
C THR A 30 14.70 1.33 -0.55
N ASP A 31 15.78 2.09 -0.45
CA ASP A 31 15.76 3.54 -0.59
C ASP A 31 15.35 3.99 -2.00
N THR A 32 14.77 5.19 -2.11
CA THR A 32 14.28 5.76 -3.38
C THR A 32 15.34 5.83 -4.48
N ARG A 33 16.62 6.06 -4.15
CA ARG A 33 17.68 6.15 -5.15
C ARG A 33 17.95 4.79 -5.79
N THR A 34 18.09 3.75 -4.97
CA THR A 34 18.27 2.37 -5.45
C THR A 34 17.02 1.88 -6.20
N GLY A 35 15.82 2.19 -5.69
CA GLY A 35 14.56 1.85 -6.34
C GLY A 35 14.45 2.42 -7.76
N ASN A 36 14.78 3.71 -7.93
CA ASN A 36 14.78 4.36 -9.24
C ASN A 36 15.77 3.71 -10.22
N LEU A 37 16.94 3.27 -9.72
CA LEU A 37 17.92 2.56 -10.55
C LEU A 37 17.39 1.20 -11.03
N VAL A 38 16.70 0.46 -10.14
CA VAL A 38 16.08 -0.83 -10.51
C VAL A 38 15.00 -0.63 -11.58
N VAL A 39 14.12 0.36 -11.41
CA VAL A 39 13.07 0.68 -12.40
C VAL A 39 13.69 1.06 -13.75
N ALA A 40 14.76 1.85 -13.76
CA ALA A 40 15.47 2.22 -14.99
C ALA A 40 16.08 0.99 -15.70
N VAL A 41 16.72 0.09 -14.96
CA VAL A 41 17.25 -1.17 -15.51
C VAL A 41 16.13 -2.05 -16.07
N LEU A 42 15.00 -2.16 -15.36
CA LEU A 42 13.83 -2.91 -15.83
C LEU A 42 13.26 -2.35 -17.13
N ALA A 43 13.18 -1.02 -17.27
CA ALA A 43 12.72 -0.38 -18.51
C ALA A 43 13.64 -0.70 -19.70
N VAL A 44 14.96 -0.65 -19.50
CA VAL A 44 15.96 -1.00 -20.53
C VAL A 44 15.83 -2.48 -20.93
N VAL A 45 15.79 -3.39 -19.95
CA VAL A 45 15.68 -4.83 -20.21
C VAL A 45 14.35 -5.20 -20.86
N SER A 46 13.25 -4.56 -20.47
CA SER A 46 11.94 -4.73 -21.13
C SER A 46 11.97 -4.25 -22.58
N THR A 47 12.61 -3.11 -22.86
CA THR A 47 12.77 -2.60 -24.23
C THR A 47 13.58 -3.55 -25.10
N LEU A 48 14.68 -4.12 -24.57
CA LEU A 48 15.46 -5.13 -25.29
C LEU A 48 14.64 -6.41 -25.53
N GLY A 49 13.97 -6.92 -24.50
CA GLY A 49 13.14 -8.13 -24.60
C GLY A 49 12.02 -8.00 -25.64
N THR A 50 11.30 -6.87 -25.64
CA THR A 50 10.24 -6.61 -26.62
C THR A 50 10.77 -6.45 -28.05
N ALA A 51 11.95 -5.86 -28.25
CA ALA A 51 12.60 -5.81 -29.55
C ALA A 51 12.92 -7.21 -30.10
N HIS A 52 13.51 -8.08 -29.28
CA HIS A 52 13.78 -9.47 -29.67
C HIS A 52 12.51 -10.30 -29.87
N LEU A 53 11.46 -10.05 -29.07
CA LEU A 53 10.15 -10.68 -29.28
C LEU A 53 9.57 -10.29 -30.64
N TRP A 54 9.70 -9.02 -31.02
CA TRP A 54 9.29 -8.54 -32.34
C TRP A 54 10.05 -9.20 -33.48
N HIS A 55 11.36 -9.42 -33.33
CA HIS A 55 12.14 -10.14 -34.33
C HIS A 55 11.62 -11.56 -34.55
N LEU A 56 11.36 -12.30 -33.47
CA LEU A 56 10.78 -13.64 -33.52
C LEU A 56 9.40 -13.66 -34.20
N LEU A 57 8.55 -12.68 -33.89
CA LEU A 57 7.23 -12.56 -34.52
C LEU A 57 7.34 -12.20 -36.01
N SER A 58 8.25 -11.29 -36.36
CA SER A 58 8.52 -10.91 -37.76
C SER A 58 9.04 -12.09 -38.56
N PHE A 59 9.97 -12.86 -37.98
CA PHE A 59 10.45 -14.11 -38.54
C PHE A 59 9.32 -15.12 -38.71
N ALA A 60 8.51 -15.37 -37.68
CA ALA A 60 7.39 -16.32 -37.76
C ALA A 60 6.37 -15.91 -38.83
N TYR A 61 6.02 -14.63 -38.90
CA TYR A 61 5.10 -14.09 -39.90
C TYR A 61 5.67 -14.20 -41.32
N HIS A 62 6.96 -13.95 -41.50
CA HIS A 62 7.66 -14.22 -42.76
C HIS A 62 7.61 -15.71 -43.12
N GLN A 63 8.03 -16.60 -42.21
CA GLN A 63 8.08 -18.05 -42.43
C GLN A 63 6.71 -18.66 -42.75
N ALA A 64 5.64 -18.17 -42.13
CA ALA A 64 4.26 -18.60 -42.42
C ALA A 64 3.85 -18.28 -43.87
N ARG A 65 4.38 -17.19 -44.44
CA ARG A 65 4.04 -16.71 -45.78
C ARG A 65 5.01 -17.20 -46.86
N ALA A 66 6.24 -17.57 -46.50
CA ALA A 66 7.32 -18.01 -47.40
C ALA A 66 7.07 -19.40 -48.04
N ASN A 67 5.98 -19.55 -48.80
CA ASN A 67 5.55 -20.81 -49.40
C ASN A 67 6.21 -21.16 -50.74
N GLY A 68 7.03 -20.25 -51.30
CA GLY A 68 7.75 -20.46 -52.56
C GLY A 68 6.92 -20.34 -53.83
N LYS A 69 5.62 -20.03 -53.73
CA LYS A 69 4.75 -19.87 -54.90
C LYS A 69 5.09 -18.58 -55.66
N PRO A 70 4.85 -18.50 -56.97
CA PRO A 70 4.87 -17.25 -57.71
C PRO A 70 3.96 -16.22 -57.03
N SER A 71 4.43 -14.98 -56.87
CA SER A 71 3.71 -13.93 -56.16
C SER A 71 4.12 -12.57 -56.69
N ASP A 72 3.25 -11.58 -56.53
CA ASP A 72 3.43 -10.22 -57.04
C ASP A 72 4.50 -9.42 -56.26
N GLY A 73 4.84 -8.25 -56.80
CA GLY A 73 5.84 -7.34 -56.21
C GLY A 73 5.47 -6.89 -54.80
N LEU A 74 4.18 -6.64 -54.52
CA LEU A 74 3.70 -6.27 -53.18
C LEU A 74 4.03 -7.36 -52.15
N PHE A 75 3.75 -8.62 -52.45
CA PHE A 75 4.08 -9.73 -51.56
C PHE A 75 5.59 -9.82 -51.30
N ARG A 76 6.42 -9.71 -52.36
CA ARG A 76 7.88 -9.80 -52.25
C ARG A 76 8.48 -8.65 -51.45
N GLN A 77 7.98 -7.42 -51.65
CA GLN A 77 8.41 -6.26 -50.88
C GLN A 77 8.04 -6.38 -49.39
N GLN A 78 6.90 -7.00 -49.07
CA GLN A 78 6.54 -7.28 -47.67
C GLN A 78 7.46 -8.34 -47.03
N GLN A 79 7.89 -9.38 -47.76
CA GLN A 79 8.87 -10.35 -47.24
C GLN A 79 10.23 -9.67 -46.99
N ALA A 80 10.70 -8.86 -47.94
CA ALA A 80 11.93 -8.08 -47.78
C ALA A 80 11.85 -7.10 -46.59
N LEU A 81 10.71 -6.40 -46.42
CA LEU A 81 10.48 -5.50 -45.28
C LEU A 81 10.55 -6.23 -43.93
N LEU A 82 10.04 -7.46 -43.84
CA LEU A 82 10.10 -8.23 -42.60
C LEU A 82 11.54 -8.68 -42.28
N ARG A 83 12.34 -8.93 -43.32
CA ARG A 83 13.72 -9.42 -43.18
C ARG A 83 14.71 -8.35 -42.75
N THR A 84 14.42 -7.07 -42.99
CA THR A 84 15.22 -5.95 -42.47
C THR A 84 15.03 -5.71 -40.97
N LEU A 85 14.11 -6.46 -40.33
CA LEU A 85 13.77 -6.36 -38.90
C LEU A 85 13.56 -4.91 -38.41
N PRO A 86 12.72 -4.08 -39.08
CA PRO A 86 12.45 -2.75 -38.58
C PRO A 86 11.65 -2.83 -37.27
N PRO A 87 11.73 -1.80 -36.40
CA PRO A 87 10.79 -1.66 -35.29
C PRO A 87 9.33 -1.74 -35.75
N PRO A 88 8.40 -2.22 -34.91
CA PRO A 88 7.01 -2.46 -35.29
C PRO A 88 6.31 -1.20 -35.82
N SER A 89 6.58 -0.03 -35.23
CA SER A 89 6.04 1.25 -35.70
C SER A 89 6.49 1.59 -37.13
N SER A 90 7.74 1.28 -37.49
CA SER A 90 8.27 1.45 -38.84
C SER A 90 7.65 0.46 -39.81
N VAL A 91 7.48 -0.81 -39.42
CA VAL A 91 6.78 -1.82 -40.26
C VAL A 91 5.35 -1.40 -40.55
N MET A 92 4.64 -0.86 -39.56
CA MET A 92 3.30 -0.30 -39.75
C MET A 92 3.31 0.82 -40.79
N ALA A 93 4.19 1.81 -40.63
CA ALA A 93 4.28 2.95 -41.54
C ALA A 93 4.66 2.51 -42.97
N ASP A 94 5.63 1.62 -43.12
CA ASP A 94 6.08 1.14 -44.44
C ASP A 94 5.07 0.20 -45.09
N ALA A 95 4.34 -0.62 -44.32
CA ALA A 95 3.24 -1.41 -44.84
C ALA A 95 2.08 -0.52 -45.34
N MET A 96 1.79 0.59 -44.66
CA MET A 96 0.82 1.59 -45.15
C MET A 96 1.29 2.26 -46.44
N LYS A 97 2.59 2.63 -46.53
CA LYS A 97 3.19 3.17 -47.77
C LYS A 97 3.09 2.16 -48.92
N LEU A 98 3.42 0.90 -48.67
CA LEU A 98 3.29 -0.19 -49.66
C LEU A 98 1.83 -0.34 -50.11
N CYS A 99 0.89 -0.40 -49.16
CA CYS A 99 -0.53 -0.47 -49.48
C CYS A 99 -0.99 0.69 -50.37
N TRP A 100 -0.55 1.91 -50.06
CA TRP A 100 -0.90 3.11 -50.83
C TRP A 100 -0.25 3.13 -52.22
N ALA A 101 1.03 2.79 -52.33
CA ALA A 101 1.76 2.73 -53.59
C ALA A 101 1.12 1.71 -54.55
N TRP A 102 0.69 0.55 -54.03
CA TRP A 102 0.09 -0.52 -54.80
C TRP A 102 -1.43 -0.41 -54.98
N ARG A 103 -2.09 0.64 -54.46
CA ARG A 103 -3.57 0.79 -54.43
C ARG A 103 -4.28 0.67 -55.79
N LYS A 104 -3.57 0.96 -56.89
CA LYS A 104 -4.09 0.87 -58.28
C LYS A 104 -3.39 -0.21 -59.11
N LYS A 105 -2.46 -0.97 -58.53
CA LYS A 105 -1.54 -1.87 -59.26
C LYS A 105 -1.58 -3.33 -58.78
N ALA A 106 -2.03 -3.58 -57.55
CA ALA A 106 -2.21 -4.93 -57.02
C ALA A 106 -3.67 -5.18 -56.66
N ASP A 107 -4.09 -6.45 -56.67
CA ASP A 107 -5.43 -6.84 -56.27
C ASP A 107 -5.59 -6.79 -54.75
N ARG A 108 -6.62 -6.07 -54.29
CA ARG A 108 -7.00 -5.94 -52.88
C ARG A 108 -5.80 -5.67 -51.94
N PRO A 109 -5.00 -4.60 -52.20
CA PRO A 109 -3.74 -4.36 -51.50
C PRO A 109 -3.94 -4.07 -50.01
N LEU A 110 -5.08 -3.45 -49.65
CA LEU A 110 -5.46 -3.22 -48.27
C LEU A 110 -5.68 -4.54 -47.52
N LEU A 111 -6.51 -5.45 -48.07
CA LEU A 111 -6.80 -6.74 -47.43
C LEU A 111 -5.55 -7.60 -47.27
N ARG A 112 -4.58 -7.51 -48.22
CA ARG A 112 -3.30 -8.22 -48.15
C ARG A 112 -2.29 -7.60 -47.16
N SER A 113 -2.46 -6.34 -46.80
CA SER A 113 -1.54 -5.62 -45.90
C SER A 113 -2.12 -5.43 -44.49
N ILE A 114 -3.44 -5.50 -44.33
CA ILE A 114 -4.13 -5.22 -43.06
C ILE A 114 -3.65 -6.12 -41.93
N GLY A 115 -3.39 -7.41 -42.19
CA GLY A 115 -2.89 -8.33 -41.18
C GLY A 115 -1.52 -7.92 -40.62
N LEU A 116 -0.61 -7.47 -41.48
CA LEU A 116 0.71 -6.98 -41.07
C LEU A 116 0.61 -5.63 -40.35
N ILE A 117 -0.24 -4.72 -40.85
CA ILE A 117 -0.48 -3.41 -40.23
C ILE A 117 -1.05 -3.58 -38.82
N LEU A 118 -2.07 -4.42 -38.65
CA LEU A 118 -2.69 -4.68 -37.35
C LEU A 118 -1.72 -5.37 -36.39
N LEU A 119 -0.96 -6.37 -36.85
CA LEU A 119 0.05 -7.02 -36.02
C LEU A 119 1.09 -6.01 -35.50
N ALA A 120 1.62 -5.17 -36.39
CA ALA A 120 2.60 -4.15 -36.04
C ALA A 120 2.01 -3.06 -35.12
N LEU A 121 0.78 -2.64 -35.35
CA LEU A 121 0.08 -1.67 -34.51
C LEU A 121 -0.16 -2.24 -33.10
N ILE A 122 -0.74 -3.43 -33.00
CA ILE A 122 -1.01 -4.11 -31.73
C ILE A 122 0.29 -4.30 -30.95
N PHE A 123 1.35 -4.75 -31.62
CA PHE A 123 2.64 -4.96 -30.96
C PHE A 123 3.28 -3.64 -30.51
N THR A 124 3.13 -2.55 -31.28
CA THR A 124 3.58 -1.22 -30.88
C THR A 124 2.86 -0.75 -29.62
N VAL A 125 1.53 -0.87 -29.58
CA VAL A 125 0.71 -0.52 -28.41
C VAL A 125 1.09 -1.39 -27.21
N ALA A 126 1.25 -2.70 -27.40
CA ALA A 126 1.65 -3.62 -26.35
C ALA A 126 3.06 -3.32 -25.81
N THR A 127 4.00 -2.94 -26.66
CA THR A 127 5.37 -2.57 -26.25
C THR A 127 5.37 -1.29 -25.42
N VAL A 128 4.63 -0.26 -25.86
CA VAL A 128 4.48 0.98 -25.08
C VAL A 128 3.82 0.70 -23.74
N ALA A 129 2.75 -0.09 -23.73
CA ALA A 129 2.07 -0.50 -22.50
C ALA A 129 3.04 -1.25 -21.57
N ALA A 130 3.74 -2.28 -22.06
CA ALA A 130 4.69 -3.06 -21.27
C ALA A 130 5.79 -2.19 -20.65
N SER A 131 6.34 -1.22 -21.40
CA SER A 131 7.34 -0.27 -20.89
C SER A 131 6.80 0.69 -19.83
N ILE A 132 5.51 1.05 -19.87
CA ILE A 132 4.88 1.84 -18.80
C ILE A 132 4.63 0.94 -17.59
N PHE A 133 4.14 -0.28 -17.80
CA PHE A 133 3.83 -1.22 -16.73
C PHE A 133 5.05 -1.65 -15.90
N THR A 134 6.28 -1.53 -16.43
CA THR A 134 7.49 -1.77 -15.62
C THR A 134 7.64 -0.80 -14.45
N SER A 135 7.06 0.40 -14.53
CA SER A 135 7.08 1.37 -13.42
C SER A 135 6.18 0.93 -12.25
N PHE A 136 5.07 0.24 -12.51
CA PHE A 136 4.17 -0.30 -11.47
C PHE A 136 4.75 -1.51 -10.72
N VAL A 137 5.95 -1.96 -11.07
CA VAL A 137 6.70 -2.93 -10.25
C VAL A 137 7.21 -2.28 -8.97
N ALA A 138 7.33 -0.94 -8.94
CA ALA A 138 7.79 -0.19 -7.79
C ALA A 138 6.67 0.70 -7.24
N ASP A 139 6.22 0.42 -6.03
CA ASP A 139 5.30 1.27 -5.28
C ASP A 139 6.08 2.40 -4.59
N VAL A 140 5.63 3.63 -4.82
CA VAL A 140 6.24 4.87 -4.32
C VAL A 140 5.18 5.74 -3.63
N GLY A 141 5.62 6.64 -2.75
CA GLY A 141 4.74 7.56 -2.02
C GLY A 141 4.52 7.09 -0.59
N GLU A 142 3.30 6.69 -0.27
CA GLU A 142 2.92 6.13 1.04
C GLU A 142 2.88 4.60 0.94
N ILE A 143 3.91 3.94 1.49
CA ILE A 143 4.06 2.50 1.38
C ILE A 143 4.05 1.83 2.75
N GLU A 144 3.57 0.58 2.78
CA GLU A 144 3.72 -0.29 3.95
C GLU A 144 5.16 -0.83 4.03
N VAL A 145 5.82 -0.61 5.15
CA VAL A 145 7.15 -1.11 5.43
C VAL A 145 7.12 -2.05 6.62
N LEU A 146 8.01 -3.03 6.63
CA LEU A 146 8.20 -3.92 7.76
C LEU A 146 9.20 -3.28 8.74
N VAL A 147 8.89 -3.35 10.03
CA VAL A 147 9.75 -2.83 11.10
C VAL A 147 10.86 -3.83 11.43
N ASP A 148 12.06 -3.33 11.67
CA ASP A 148 13.22 -4.09 12.13
C ASP A 148 14.07 -3.21 13.05
N SER A 149 14.02 -3.48 14.36
CA SER A 149 14.73 -2.72 15.40
C SER A 149 15.43 -3.65 16.38
N PRO A 150 16.65 -3.32 16.84
CA PRO A 150 17.32 -4.06 17.91
C PRO A 150 16.63 -3.87 19.26
N PHE A 151 15.80 -2.84 19.41
CA PHE A 151 15.10 -2.50 20.64
C PHE A 151 13.69 -3.09 20.68
N CYS A 152 13.42 -4.24 20.06
CA CYS A 152 12.08 -4.86 20.05
C CYS A 152 11.80 -5.71 21.31
N GLY A 153 10.53 -5.80 21.77
CA GLY A 153 10.16 -6.29 23.12
C GLY A 153 9.02 -5.50 23.80
N ARG A 154 8.88 -5.63 25.12
CA ARG A 154 7.74 -5.10 25.90
C ARG A 154 8.14 -4.03 26.89
N VAL A 155 7.27 -3.04 27.10
CA VAL A 155 7.43 -2.08 28.21
C VAL A 155 7.31 -2.80 29.55
N ASN A 156 8.18 -2.49 30.51
CA ASN A 156 8.01 -2.95 31.88
C ASN A 156 6.93 -2.10 32.56
N THR A 157 5.87 -2.76 33.00
CA THR A 157 4.73 -2.12 33.66
C THR A 157 4.78 -2.28 35.18
N ASN A 158 5.96 -2.57 35.75
CA ASN A 158 6.13 -2.63 37.20
C ASN A 158 5.81 -1.25 37.81
N PRO A 159 4.77 -1.15 38.66
CA PRO A 159 4.36 0.12 39.26
C PRO A 159 5.46 0.77 40.12
N ASP A 160 6.39 -0.02 40.66
CA ASP A 160 7.48 0.47 41.53
C ASP A 160 8.54 1.29 40.78
N LEU A 161 8.60 1.19 39.45
CA LEU A 161 9.60 1.92 38.65
C LEU A 161 9.21 3.38 38.43
N GLY A 162 7.94 3.75 38.63
CA GLY A 162 7.38 5.04 38.23
C GLY A 162 6.68 4.96 36.85
N ARG A 163 6.27 6.09 36.27
CA ARG A 163 5.63 6.11 34.95
C ARG A 163 6.68 5.96 33.83
N PRO A 164 6.62 4.91 32.98
CA PRO A 164 7.53 4.77 31.85
C PRO A 164 7.36 5.94 30.87
N PHE A 165 8.47 6.40 30.27
CA PHE A 165 8.49 7.45 29.24
C PHE A 165 7.50 7.17 28.08
N SER A 166 7.31 5.90 27.73
CA SER A 166 6.34 5.47 26.71
C SER A 166 4.88 5.80 27.05
N LEU A 167 4.50 5.89 28.33
CA LEU A 167 3.15 6.32 28.73
C LEU A 167 2.96 7.83 28.53
N THR A 168 4.00 8.63 28.82
CA THR A 168 3.96 10.09 28.60
C THR A 168 3.78 10.42 27.12
N GLU A 169 4.43 9.68 26.23
CA GLU A 169 4.23 9.86 24.79
C GLU A 169 2.79 9.54 24.35
N ILE A 170 2.23 8.42 24.85
CA ILE A 170 0.84 8.04 24.57
C ILE A 170 -0.10 9.15 25.02
N ASP A 171 0.06 9.66 26.25
CA ASP A 171 -0.76 10.73 26.83
C ASP A 171 -0.72 12.03 26.00
N LEU A 172 0.43 12.37 25.43
CA LEU A 172 0.60 13.60 24.65
C LEU A 172 0.08 13.48 23.21
N LEU A 173 0.27 12.32 22.56
CA LEU A 173 -0.04 12.13 21.14
C LEU A 173 -1.48 11.62 20.91
N SER A 174 -2.05 10.83 21.82
CA SER A 174 -3.37 10.22 21.62
C SER A 174 -4.52 11.22 21.44
N PRO A 175 -4.63 12.33 22.20
CA PRO A 175 -5.78 13.23 22.07
C PRO A 175 -5.76 13.99 20.74
N GLN A 176 -4.55 14.31 20.25
CA GLN A 176 -4.32 14.97 18.96
C GLN A 176 -4.60 14.03 17.79
N TYR A 177 -4.09 12.79 17.86
CA TYR A 177 -4.35 11.79 16.83
C TYR A 177 -5.84 11.44 16.74
N THR A 178 -6.50 11.24 17.89
CA THR A 178 -7.95 10.97 17.96
C THR A 178 -8.74 12.08 17.27
N HIS A 179 -8.42 13.34 17.57
CA HIS A 179 -9.09 14.48 16.95
C HIS A 179 -8.98 14.48 15.43
N SER A 180 -7.77 14.27 14.91
CA SER A 180 -7.49 14.39 13.49
C SER A 180 -7.96 13.16 12.70
N CYS A 181 -7.92 11.97 13.30
CA CYS A 181 -7.99 10.69 12.59
C CYS A 181 -9.22 9.82 12.92
N TYR A 182 -9.86 10.01 14.08
CA TYR A 182 -11.09 9.29 14.45
C TYR A 182 -12.36 10.06 14.08
N ARG A 183 -12.38 10.57 12.84
CA ARG A 183 -13.48 11.34 12.26
C ARG A 183 -13.95 10.74 10.94
N ASN A 184 -15.17 11.08 10.54
CA ASN A 184 -15.72 10.67 9.25
C ASN A 184 -15.23 11.60 8.13
N GLY A 185 -15.04 11.07 6.93
CA GLY A 185 -14.64 11.84 5.74
C GLY A 185 -13.16 11.68 5.37
N SER A 186 -12.63 12.65 4.61
CA SER A 186 -11.22 12.63 4.19
C SER A 186 -10.28 12.92 5.37
N LEU A 187 -9.28 12.05 5.52
CA LEU A 187 -8.29 12.15 6.58
C LEU A 187 -7.03 12.90 6.08
N PRO A 188 -6.37 13.68 6.95
CA PRO A 188 -5.05 14.25 6.67
C PRO A 188 -3.99 13.15 6.44
N SER A 189 -2.90 13.50 5.77
CA SER A 189 -1.74 12.61 5.57
C SER A 189 -1.17 12.07 6.87
N ASP A 190 -1.19 12.86 7.94
CA ASP A 190 -0.62 12.51 9.24
C ASP A 190 -1.40 11.37 9.93
N CYS A 191 -2.61 11.05 9.47
CA CYS A 191 -3.36 9.90 9.94
C CYS A 191 -2.86 8.58 9.35
N HIS A 192 -2.09 8.63 8.27
CA HIS A 192 -1.58 7.47 7.56
C HIS A 192 -0.25 6.95 8.13
N VAL A 193 -0.05 7.08 9.42
CA VAL A 193 1.10 6.50 10.13
C VAL A 193 0.87 5.02 10.45
N PHE A 194 -0.37 4.67 10.83
CA PHE A 194 -0.80 3.30 11.03
C PHE A 194 -1.39 2.71 9.75
N VAL A 195 -1.33 1.39 9.60
CA VAL A 195 -1.93 0.66 8.47
C VAL A 195 -3.42 1.00 8.34
N GLN A 196 -4.14 0.97 9.47
CA GLN A 196 -5.51 1.47 9.59
C GLN A 196 -5.54 2.73 10.45
N PRO A 197 -6.09 3.86 9.95
CA PRO A 197 -6.03 5.13 10.67
C PRO A 197 -6.98 5.22 11.87
N ASN A 198 -8.01 4.37 11.92
CA ASN A 198 -8.95 4.30 13.04
C ASN A 198 -9.56 2.91 13.19
N ILE A 199 -10.10 2.66 14.39
CA ILE A 199 -10.87 1.45 14.71
C ILE A 199 -12.36 1.78 14.59
N PRO A 200 -13.14 1.00 13.81
CA PRO A 200 -14.58 1.23 13.71
C PRO A 200 -15.27 0.87 15.03
N LEU A 201 -16.11 1.78 15.52
CA LEU A 201 -16.88 1.60 16.75
C LEU A 201 -18.37 1.71 16.42
N GLN A 202 -19.16 0.80 16.99
CA GLN A 202 -20.61 0.80 16.89
C GLN A 202 -21.22 1.28 18.19
N THR A 203 -22.21 2.16 18.10
CA THR A 203 -22.97 2.66 19.24
C THR A 203 -24.39 2.12 19.21
N SER A 204 -24.92 1.79 20.38
CA SER A 204 -26.32 1.39 20.56
C SER A 204 -26.80 1.73 21.97
N ASP A 205 -28.11 1.90 22.14
CA ASP A 205 -28.69 2.05 23.46
C ASP A 205 -28.78 0.69 24.16
N GLY A 206 -28.34 0.64 25.42
CA GLY A 206 -28.34 -0.55 26.26
C GLY A 206 -29.04 -0.34 27.58
N ALA A 207 -29.25 -1.45 28.29
CA ALA A 207 -29.78 -1.41 29.65
C ALA A 207 -28.73 -0.91 30.64
N CYS A 208 -29.20 -0.25 31.70
CA CYS A 208 -28.37 0.14 32.85
C CYS A 208 -27.51 -1.03 33.34
N PRO A 209 -26.18 -0.90 33.44
CA PRO A 209 -25.27 -2.00 33.78
C PRO A 209 -25.36 -2.42 35.26
N PHE A 210 -25.83 -1.54 36.15
CA PHE A 210 -26.00 -1.83 37.57
C PHE A 210 -27.18 -2.77 37.86
N LYS A 211 -27.06 -3.58 38.92
CA LYS A 211 -28.20 -4.32 39.49
C LYS A 211 -29.23 -3.35 40.05
N ASN A 212 -28.78 -2.34 40.78
CA ASN A 212 -29.63 -1.26 41.26
C ASN A 212 -29.80 -0.18 40.19
N LYS A 213 -31.01 -0.08 39.62
CA LYS A 213 -31.31 0.82 38.49
C LYS A 213 -31.32 2.30 38.87
N THR A 214 -31.35 2.64 40.16
CA THR A 214 -31.30 4.03 40.63
C THR A 214 -29.98 4.73 40.30
N PHE A 215 -28.90 3.97 40.07
CA PHE A 215 -27.58 4.50 39.72
C PHE A 215 -27.42 4.86 38.22
N CYS A 216 -28.51 4.79 37.45
CA CYS A 216 -28.55 5.23 36.06
C CYS A 216 -29.49 6.43 35.93
N ALA A 217 -28.94 7.65 36.00
CA ALA A 217 -29.72 8.89 36.02
C ALA A 217 -30.67 9.03 34.82
N THR A 218 -30.26 8.53 33.65
CA THR A 218 -31.04 8.60 32.41
C THR A 218 -31.95 7.39 32.18
N GLY A 219 -31.89 6.35 33.03
CA GLY A 219 -32.58 5.07 32.85
C GLY A 219 -32.03 4.19 31.72
N ALA A 220 -31.15 4.71 30.87
CA ALA A 220 -30.50 4.02 29.76
C ALA A 220 -28.96 4.08 29.86
N ALA A 221 -28.28 3.25 29.08
CA ALA A 221 -26.82 3.26 28.95
C ALA A 221 -26.41 3.35 27.49
N LEU A 222 -25.26 3.94 27.21
CA LEU A 222 -24.63 3.89 25.90
C LEU A 222 -23.75 2.64 25.84
N VAL A 223 -23.96 1.79 24.83
CA VAL A 223 -23.07 0.67 24.52
C VAL A 223 -22.20 1.07 23.34
N VAL A 224 -20.88 1.05 23.56
CA VAL A 224 -19.86 1.21 22.52
C VAL A 224 -19.17 -0.13 22.33
N ASP A 225 -19.21 -0.67 21.11
CA ASP A 225 -18.67 -1.99 20.79
C ASP A 225 -17.77 -1.91 19.55
N SER A 226 -16.56 -2.44 19.64
CA SER A 226 -15.67 -2.57 18.49
C SER A 226 -16.09 -3.70 17.54
N GLY A 227 -16.92 -4.64 18.01
CA GLY A 227 -17.02 -5.97 17.42
C GLY A 227 -15.70 -6.74 17.53
N LEU A 228 -15.65 -7.93 16.96
CA LEU A 228 -14.43 -8.73 16.85
C LEU A 228 -13.54 -8.18 15.74
N ILE A 229 -12.51 -7.41 16.11
CA ILE A 229 -11.53 -6.85 15.18
C ILE A 229 -10.35 -7.81 15.00
N ASP A 230 -9.84 -7.90 13.78
CA ASP A 230 -8.60 -8.64 13.48
C ASP A 230 -7.39 -7.80 13.90
N VAL A 231 -6.66 -8.29 14.89
CA VAL A 231 -5.54 -7.56 15.48
C VAL A 231 -4.44 -7.32 14.45
N GLY A 232 -4.16 -8.31 13.58
CA GLY A 232 -3.16 -8.15 12.54
C GLY A 232 -3.53 -7.08 11.53
N ARG A 233 -4.77 -7.08 11.06
CA ARG A 233 -5.24 -6.08 10.09
C ARG A 233 -5.26 -4.65 10.66
N TYR A 234 -5.78 -4.47 11.87
CA TYR A 234 -6.02 -3.13 12.42
C TYR A 234 -4.82 -2.51 13.12
N PHE A 235 -3.93 -3.33 13.67
CA PHE A 235 -2.69 -2.86 14.29
C PHE A 235 -1.46 -3.05 13.40
N GLY A 236 -1.65 -3.57 12.18
CA GLY A 236 -0.58 -3.70 11.20
C GLY A 236 0.38 -4.85 11.47
N LEU A 237 -0.07 -5.99 11.99
CA LEU A 237 0.78 -7.18 12.12
C LEU A 237 0.64 -8.09 10.89
N ASN A 238 1.78 -8.41 10.28
CA ASN A 238 1.90 -9.20 9.06
C ASN A 238 1.74 -10.71 9.35
N PHE A 239 0.51 -11.15 9.63
CA PHE A 239 0.22 -12.54 10.01
C PHE A 239 -0.42 -13.37 8.90
N ALA A 240 -0.11 -14.66 8.92
CA ALA A 240 -0.84 -15.67 8.17
C ALA A 240 -2.18 -15.97 8.83
N ALA A 241 -3.13 -16.49 8.05
CA ALA A 241 -4.48 -16.81 8.54
C ALA A 241 -4.49 -17.74 9.77
N LYS A 242 -3.49 -18.64 9.88
CA LYS A 242 -3.32 -19.56 11.01
C LYS A 242 -2.88 -18.87 12.31
N ASP A 243 -2.23 -17.71 12.21
CA ASP A 243 -1.67 -16.95 13.34
C ASP A 243 -2.59 -15.79 13.73
N ARG A 244 -3.78 -15.72 13.13
CA ARG A 244 -4.76 -14.66 13.35
C ARG A 244 -5.24 -14.63 14.80
N VAL A 245 -5.28 -13.42 15.36
CA VAL A 245 -5.83 -13.09 16.67
C VAL A 245 -6.89 -12.02 16.49
N GLN A 246 -7.99 -12.13 17.23
CA GLN A 246 -9.03 -11.12 17.27
C GLN A 246 -9.25 -10.63 18.69
N TYR A 247 -9.68 -9.37 18.78
CA TYR A 247 -9.95 -8.69 20.03
C TYR A 247 -11.27 -7.93 19.93
N ARG A 248 -12.00 -7.85 21.03
CA ARG A 248 -13.21 -7.04 21.15
C ARG A 248 -13.20 -6.34 22.50
N LYS A 249 -13.49 -5.04 22.50
CA LYS A 249 -13.79 -4.26 23.69
C LYS A 249 -15.23 -3.76 23.59
N ARG A 250 -15.99 -3.96 24.66
CA ARG A 250 -17.36 -3.49 24.79
C ARG A 250 -17.48 -2.67 26.07
N SER A 251 -17.86 -1.40 25.92
CA SER A 251 -18.07 -0.48 27.04
C SER A 251 -19.56 -0.15 27.15
N THR A 252 -20.14 -0.32 28.34
CA THR A 252 -21.52 0.08 28.64
C THR A 252 -21.50 1.17 29.69
N CYS A 253 -21.82 2.40 29.30
CA CYS A 253 -21.64 3.58 30.14
C CYS A 253 -22.96 4.29 30.46
N THR A 254 -23.05 4.86 31.64
CA THR A 254 -24.21 5.62 32.12
C THR A 254 -23.78 6.76 33.02
N ILE A 255 -24.65 7.74 33.21
CA ILE A 255 -24.42 8.89 34.08
C ILE A 255 -24.95 8.55 35.47
N LEU A 256 -24.13 8.83 36.49
CA LEU A 256 -24.50 8.67 37.88
C LEU A 256 -25.45 9.78 38.33
N PRO A 257 -26.38 9.50 39.26
CA PRO A 257 -27.19 10.53 39.88
C PRO A 257 -26.33 11.54 40.62
N THR A 258 -26.80 12.78 40.69
CA THR A 258 -26.10 13.92 41.29
C THR A 258 -26.28 14.02 42.80
N ASP A 259 -27.12 13.16 43.41
CA ASP A 259 -27.38 13.13 44.86
C ASP A 259 -26.20 12.56 45.70
N TYR A 260 -25.15 12.10 45.04
CA TYR A 260 -24.02 11.39 45.68
C TYR A 260 -22.76 12.26 45.80
N TYR A 261 -22.93 13.58 45.94
CA TYR A 261 -21.88 14.47 46.41
C TYR A 261 -22.45 15.50 47.38
N ASP A 262 -21.62 15.92 48.33
CA ASP A 262 -21.96 16.98 49.29
C ASP A 262 -20.94 18.12 49.17
N ILE A 263 -21.41 19.35 49.44
CA ILE A 263 -20.56 20.53 49.51
C ILE A 263 -20.18 20.79 50.97
N TYR A 264 -18.88 20.77 51.24
CA TYR A 264 -18.32 20.99 52.56
C TYR A 264 -17.66 22.36 52.64
N ASP A 265 -18.10 23.18 53.60
CA ASP A 265 -17.43 24.42 53.98
C ASP A 265 -16.17 24.09 54.79
N VAL A 266 -15.00 24.47 54.28
CA VAL A 266 -13.76 24.11 54.95
C VAL A 266 -13.32 25.20 55.92
N LYS A 267 -14.11 25.37 56.97
CA LYS A 267 -13.68 26.07 58.22
C LYS A 267 -12.94 25.13 59.17
N ASN A 268 -13.04 23.81 58.93
CA ASN A 268 -12.44 22.78 59.76
C ASN A 268 -10.98 22.52 59.34
N LYS A 269 -10.03 22.95 60.18
CA LYS A 269 -8.58 22.75 59.96
C LYS A 269 -8.19 21.29 59.72
N THR A 270 -8.95 20.35 60.30
CA THR A 270 -8.73 18.91 60.11
C THR A 270 -8.99 18.50 58.66
N LEU A 271 -10.06 19.01 58.05
CA LEU A 271 -10.40 18.70 56.65
C LEU A 271 -9.43 19.37 55.68
N LEU A 272 -8.94 20.60 55.97
CA LEU A 272 -7.86 21.24 55.18
C LEU A 272 -6.57 20.44 55.21
N GLN A 273 -6.16 19.98 56.40
CA GLN A 273 -4.95 19.16 56.57
C GLN A 273 -5.09 17.81 55.87
N LEU A 274 -6.27 17.22 55.92
CA LEU A 274 -6.59 15.97 55.24
C LEU A 274 -6.51 16.13 53.72
N ILE A 275 -7.21 17.11 53.14
CA ILE A 275 -7.26 17.35 51.69
C ILE A 275 -5.95 17.99 51.16
N GLY A 276 -5.06 18.46 52.04
CA GLY A 276 -3.80 19.11 51.66
C GLY A 276 -3.99 20.49 51.03
N SER A 277 -5.11 21.16 51.31
CA SER A 277 -5.41 22.50 50.79
C SER A 277 -5.02 23.58 51.78
N ASN A 278 -4.42 24.66 51.26
CA ASN A 278 -4.13 25.88 52.02
C ASN A 278 -5.23 26.95 51.89
N LEU A 279 -6.34 26.65 51.21
CA LEU A 279 -7.43 27.59 50.99
C LEU A 279 -8.44 27.55 52.16
N GLU A 280 -8.16 28.33 53.21
CA GLU A 280 -8.94 28.34 54.46
C GLU A 280 -10.40 28.84 54.34
N GLN A 281 -10.80 29.34 53.16
CA GLN A 281 -12.15 29.89 52.90
C GLN A 281 -12.86 29.21 51.71
N ASP A 282 -12.33 28.09 51.23
CA ASP A 282 -12.89 27.39 50.08
C ASP A 282 -14.01 26.42 50.47
N GLN A 283 -14.84 26.09 49.48
CA GLN A 283 -15.84 25.03 49.54
C GLN A 283 -15.37 23.85 48.70
N PHE A 284 -15.63 22.63 49.15
CA PHE A 284 -15.25 21.43 48.40
C PHE A 284 -16.48 20.57 48.11
N ALA A 285 -16.67 20.22 46.84
CA ALA A 285 -17.59 19.15 46.46
C ALA A 285 -16.86 17.83 46.62
N ILE A 286 -17.37 16.96 47.50
CA ILE A 286 -16.80 15.64 47.77
C ILE A 286 -17.85 14.60 47.39
N SER A 287 -17.52 13.72 46.43
CA SER A 287 -18.42 12.65 46.00
C SER A 287 -18.26 11.38 46.81
N ASP A 288 -19.40 10.72 47.07
CA ASP A 288 -19.52 9.44 47.76
C ASP A 288 -20.06 8.40 46.76
N TRP A 289 -19.24 8.07 45.77
CA TRP A 289 -19.48 7.00 44.81
C TRP A 289 -18.71 5.71 45.15
N GLY A 290 -18.03 5.68 46.29
CA GLY A 290 -17.16 4.59 46.74
C GLY A 290 -15.87 5.08 47.36
N SER A 291 -15.11 4.17 47.95
CA SER A 291 -13.88 4.48 48.65
C SER A 291 -12.68 4.40 47.69
N THR A 292 -11.81 5.41 47.72
CA THR A 292 -10.48 5.34 47.09
C THR A 292 -9.43 4.88 48.10
N PHE A 293 -8.27 4.43 47.62
CA PHE A 293 -7.18 3.96 48.50
C PHE A 293 -6.47 5.08 49.28
N ASP A 294 -6.73 6.35 48.95
CA ASP A 294 -6.12 7.47 49.64
C ASP A 294 -6.73 7.58 51.05
N LYS A 295 -5.92 7.26 52.07
CA LYS A 295 -6.35 6.98 53.46
C LYS A 295 -6.93 8.18 54.21
N VAL A 296 -7.11 9.29 53.52
CA VAL A 296 -7.49 10.58 54.06
C VAL A 296 -9.01 10.66 54.30
N LEU A 297 -9.82 10.22 53.33
CA LEU A 297 -11.28 10.18 53.43
C LEU A 297 -11.79 8.85 52.84
N PRO A 298 -11.96 7.81 53.67
CA PRO A 298 -12.23 6.45 53.19
C PRO A 298 -13.59 6.24 52.53
N TRP A 299 -14.45 7.27 52.47
CA TRP A 299 -15.74 7.23 51.79
C TRP A 299 -15.77 8.13 50.54
N ALA A 300 -14.74 8.96 50.33
CA ALA A 300 -14.70 9.90 49.23
C ALA A 300 -14.10 9.27 47.96
N SER A 301 -14.77 9.48 46.83
CA SER A 301 -14.27 9.12 45.51
C SER A 301 -13.49 10.25 44.86
N PHE A 302 -14.08 11.44 44.79
CA PHE A 302 -13.45 12.61 44.17
C PHE A 302 -13.66 13.85 45.01
N ILE A 303 -12.65 14.73 44.99
CA ILE A 303 -12.63 15.97 45.74
C ILE A 303 -12.39 17.11 44.75
N LEU A 304 -13.27 18.10 44.75
CA LEU A 304 -13.22 19.25 43.87
C LEU A 304 -13.26 20.55 44.69
N SER A 305 -12.25 21.40 44.52
CA SER A 305 -12.27 22.79 45.00
C SER A 305 -13.27 23.60 44.18
N MET A 306 -14.26 24.22 44.85
CA MET A 306 -15.26 25.06 44.21
C MET A 306 -14.64 26.36 43.70
N THR A 307 -13.71 26.97 44.45
CA THR A 307 -13.00 28.16 43.98
C THR A 307 -12.24 27.90 42.67
N MET A 308 -11.55 26.75 42.57
CA MET A 308 -10.88 26.36 41.32
C MET A 308 -11.87 26.08 40.19
N ALA A 309 -12.98 25.39 40.50
CA ALA A 309 -14.01 25.08 39.51
C ALA A 309 -14.65 26.35 38.95
N GLU A 310 -14.99 27.32 39.79
CA GLU A 310 -15.65 28.57 39.39
C GLU A 310 -14.72 29.52 38.62
N THR A 311 -13.40 29.48 38.90
CA THR A 311 -12.41 30.33 38.23
C THR A 311 -11.95 29.76 36.88
N ASN A 312 -12.04 28.45 36.69
CA ASN A 312 -11.74 27.82 35.41
C ASN A 312 -12.94 27.95 34.47
N GLY A 313 -12.77 28.58 33.31
CA GLY A 313 -13.85 28.78 32.33
C GLY A 313 -14.07 27.62 31.36
N GLN A 314 -13.43 26.46 31.57
CA GLN A 314 -13.42 25.35 30.61
C GLN A 314 -13.88 24.03 31.24
N PRO A 315 -14.82 23.29 30.63
CA PRO A 315 -15.23 21.98 31.15
C PRO A 315 -14.10 20.96 31.00
N GLU A 316 -13.91 20.13 32.03
CA GLU A 316 -12.81 19.19 32.15
C GLU A 316 -13.34 17.76 32.37
N VAL A 317 -12.70 16.80 31.70
CA VAL A 317 -12.85 15.37 32.00
C VAL A 317 -11.61 14.95 32.75
N ARG A 318 -11.75 14.65 34.04
CA ARG A 318 -10.61 14.31 34.90
C ARG A 318 -10.27 12.83 34.82
N GLN A 319 -9.06 12.48 35.28
CA GLN A 319 -8.64 11.09 35.40
C GLN A 319 -9.65 10.34 36.29
N GLY A 320 -10.08 9.19 35.81
CA GLY A 320 -10.99 8.32 36.53
C GLY A 320 -10.27 7.24 37.31
N GLU A 321 -11.05 6.42 37.98
CA GLU A 321 -10.56 5.26 38.73
C GLU A 321 -11.16 3.98 38.16
N THR A 322 -10.43 2.87 38.33
CA THR A 322 -10.86 1.55 37.84
C THR A 322 -10.96 0.55 38.99
N TYR A 323 -12.07 -0.19 39.00
CA TYR A 323 -12.29 -1.38 39.80
C TYR A 323 -12.23 -2.62 38.89
N TYR A 324 -11.21 -3.44 39.08
CA TYR A 324 -10.93 -4.62 38.25
C TYR A 324 -11.67 -5.85 38.77
N GLY A 325 -12.56 -6.39 37.95
CA GLY A 325 -13.57 -7.36 38.38
C GLY A 325 -13.04 -8.76 38.75
N LYS A 326 -11.93 -9.20 38.13
CA LYS A 326 -11.26 -10.48 38.40
C LYS A 326 -9.74 -10.36 38.29
N SER A 327 -9.17 -9.39 39.00
CA SER A 327 -7.71 -9.32 39.10
C SER A 327 -7.20 -10.49 39.95
N GLU A 328 -6.82 -11.61 39.32
CA GLU A 328 -5.91 -12.59 39.95
C GLU A 328 -4.55 -11.94 40.31
N ALA A 329 -4.31 -10.72 39.82
CA ALA A 329 -3.14 -9.93 40.11
C ALA A 329 -3.26 -9.17 41.44
N PRO A 330 -2.14 -9.00 42.16
CA PRO A 330 -2.06 -8.20 43.39
C PRO A 330 -2.01 -6.69 43.06
N ILE A 331 -2.92 -6.20 42.23
CA ILE A 331 -3.01 -4.77 41.89
C ILE A 331 -3.88 -4.10 42.95
N PRO A 332 -3.41 -3.00 43.57
CA PRO A 332 -4.26 -2.18 44.42
C PRO A 332 -5.46 -1.67 43.61
N GLN A 333 -6.66 -1.99 44.07
CA GLN A 333 -7.90 -1.45 43.50
C GLN A 333 -7.93 0.03 43.82
N ALA A 334 -7.79 0.91 42.82
CA ALA A 334 -7.71 2.34 43.09
C ALA A 334 -9.04 2.92 43.62
N TRP A 335 -10.15 2.28 43.26
CA TRP A 335 -11.50 2.57 43.72
C TRP A 335 -12.25 1.29 44.06
N LEU A 336 -13.00 1.33 45.15
CA LEU A 336 -13.96 0.29 45.54
C LEU A 336 -15.37 0.89 45.46
N PRO A 337 -16.23 0.39 44.56
CA PRO A 337 -17.59 0.86 44.44
C PRO A 337 -18.38 0.66 45.73
N ARG A 338 -19.38 1.52 45.97
CA ARG A 338 -20.31 1.31 47.09
C ARG A 338 -21.08 0.00 46.94
N GLU A 339 -21.39 -0.62 48.07
CA GLU A 339 -22.13 -1.88 48.10
C GLU A 339 -23.54 -1.75 47.48
N ASP A 340 -24.21 -0.61 47.67
CA ASP A 340 -25.56 -0.32 47.16
C ASP A 340 -25.65 -0.14 45.64
N MET A 341 -24.51 0.10 44.96
CA MET A 341 -24.43 0.10 43.50
C MET A 341 -24.67 -1.29 42.91
N GLY A 342 -24.44 -2.36 43.70
CA GLY A 342 -24.68 -3.73 43.25
C GLY A 342 -23.82 -4.12 42.04
N VAL A 343 -22.57 -3.65 42.04
CA VAL A 343 -21.56 -3.93 41.02
C VAL A 343 -21.28 -5.44 40.99
N ASP A 344 -21.22 -6.01 39.78
CA ASP A 344 -20.85 -7.40 39.59
C ASP A 344 -19.42 -7.45 39.04
N ASN A 345 -18.53 -8.03 39.83
CA ASN A 345 -17.11 -8.11 39.50
C ASN A 345 -16.82 -9.25 38.51
N GLU A 346 -17.74 -10.21 38.33
CA GLU A 346 -17.49 -11.32 37.42
C GLU A 346 -17.69 -10.98 35.94
N ILE A 347 -18.42 -9.90 35.66
CA ILE A 347 -18.86 -9.56 34.31
C ILE A 347 -17.91 -8.61 33.56
N GLY A 348 -17.11 -7.79 34.26
CA GLY A 348 -16.20 -6.83 33.63
C GLY A 348 -15.49 -5.91 34.62
N ASP A 349 -14.69 -4.98 34.09
CA ASP A 349 -14.06 -3.91 34.86
C ASP A 349 -14.97 -2.69 34.91
N TRP A 350 -14.93 -1.96 36.02
CA TRP A 350 -15.78 -0.80 36.24
C TRP A 350 -14.92 0.44 36.32
N ILE A 351 -15.22 1.42 35.48
CA ILE A 351 -14.49 2.69 35.43
C ILE A 351 -15.42 3.79 35.87
N ILE A 352 -15.01 4.59 36.84
CA ILE A 352 -15.69 5.81 37.24
C ILE A 352 -14.89 7.03 36.81
N LYS A 353 -15.53 7.96 36.10
CA LYS A 353 -14.91 9.22 35.66
C LYS A 353 -15.68 10.44 36.18
N PRO A 354 -15.00 11.37 36.86
CA PRO A 354 -15.57 12.66 37.20
C PRO A 354 -15.51 13.60 35.99
N VAL A 355 -16.63 14.23 35.68
CA VAL A 355 -16.75 15.30 34.69
C VAL A 355 -17.06 16.58 35.45
N VAL A 356 -16.22 17.59 35.25
CA VAL A 356 -16.29 18.87 35.96
C VAL A 356 -16.64 19.94 34.94
N PRO A 357 -17.89 20.45 34.93
CA PRO A 357 -18.28 21.53 34.02
C PRO A 357 -17.44 22.81 34.21
N ASN A 358 -16.91 23.04 35.42
CA ASN A 358 -16.24 24.26 35.84
C ASN A 358 -17.14 25.50 35.60
N GLY A 359 -16.57 26.71 35.62
CA GLY A 359 -17.26 28.00 35.44
C GLY A 359 -17.72 28.28 34.02
N ILE A 360 -17.93 27.25 33.19
CA ILE A 360 -18.48 27.41 31.83
C ILE A 360 -19.89 28.01 31.89
N SER A 361 -20.27 28.72 30.82
CA SER A 361 -21.63 29.25 30.66
C SER A 361 -22.19 28.91 29.30
N TYR A 362 -23.52 28.89 29.19
CA TYR A 362 -24.25 28.58 27.98
C TYR A 362 -25.16 29.72 27.55
N SER A 363 -25.33 29.93 26.25
CA SER A 363 -26.27 30.95 25.73
C SER A 363 -27.73 30.49 25.86
N ASN A 364 -27.97 29.19 25.72
CA ASN A 364 -29.28 28.55 25.84
C ASN A 364 -29.27 27.51 26.98
N PRO A 365 -30.44 27.16 27.55
CA PRO A 365 -30.51 26.06 28.50
C PRO A 365 -30.06 24.75 27.86
N VAL A 366 -29.43 23.88 28.65
CA VAL A 366 -28.90 22.59 28.20
C VAL A 366 -29.56 21.47 29.02
N ASN A 367 -30.30 20.58 28.34
CA ASN A 367 -30.95 19.43 28.97
C ASN A 367 -30.09 18.17 29.00
N ASP A 368 -28.87 18.23 28.47
CA ASP A 368 -27.95 17.10 28.52
C ASP A 368 -27.68 16.70 29.97
N PRO A 369 -27.87 15.42 30.35
CA PRO A 369 -27.75 14.97 31.74
C PRO A 369 -26.32 15.04 32.31
N LEU A 370 -25.28 15.14 31.47
CA LEU A 370 -23.89 15.25 31.91
C LEU A 370 -23.44 16.72 32.05
N TYR A 371 -24.00 17.60 31.21
CA TYR A 371 -23.66 19.03 31.14
C TYR A 371 -24.88 19.93 31.42
N SER A 372 -25.80 19.49 32.27
CA SER A 372 -27.08 20.17 32.47
C SER A 372 -26.86 21.60 32.97
N ALA A 373 -27.57 22.56 32.36
CA ALA A 373 -27.42 23.98 32.68
C ALA A 373 -28.73 24.74 32.52
N HIS A 374 -29.36 25.05 33.65
CA HIS A 374 -30.65 25.74 33.73
C HIS A 374 -30.63 26.98 34.64
N GLN A 375 -29.55 27.15 35.44
CA GLN A 375 -29.40 28.28 36.34
C GLN A 375 -29.10 29.58 35.58
N LYS A 376 -30.04 30.54 35.59
CA LYS A 376 -29.88 31.82 34.89
C LYS A 376 -28.86 32.73 35.58
N MET A 377 -28.01 33.34 34.78
CA MET A 377 -26.98 34.30 35.17
C MET A 377 -27.09 35.54 34.29
N GLU A 378 -27.24 36.71 34.90
CA GLU A 378 -27.22 37.98 34.18
C GLU A 378 -25.78 38.50 34.04
N ILE A 379 -25.37 38.78 32.81
CA ILE A 379 -24.05 39.34 32.50
C ILE A 379 -24.26 40.76 31.96
N SER A 380 -23.74 41.74 32.72
CA SER A 380 -23.76 43.14 32.31
C SER A 380 -22.71 43.41 31.24
N GLY A 381 -23.16 43.64 30.00
CA GLY A 381 -22.33 44.18 28.92
C GLY A 381 -22.30 45.71 28.93
N ARG A 382 -21.47 46.31 28.06
CA ARG A 382 -21.27 47.78 28.00
C ARG A 382 -22.56 48.60 27.83
N ASN A 383 -23.64 48.05 27.28
CA ASN A 383 -24.96 48.71 27.11
C ASN A 383 -26.16 47.73 27.07
N LYS A 384 -25.96 46.44 27.37
CA LYS A 384 -27.00 45.39 27.32
C LYS A 384 -26.73 44.34 28.38
N THR A 385 -27.77 43.86 29.04
CA THR A 385 -27.71 42.67 29.89
C THR A 385 -27.98 41.43 29.04
N TYR A 386 -27.11 40.45 29.13
CA TYR A 386 -27.29 39.15 28.49
C TYR A 386 -27.63 38.11 29.56
N ILE A 387 -28.50 37.16 29.22
CA ILE A 387 -28.78 36.01 30.08
C ILE A 387 -27.90 34.86 29.58
N ARG A 388 -27.19 34.22 30.50
CA ARG A 388 -26.52 32.94 30.29
C ARG A 388 -27.01 31.91 31.28
N TYR A 389 -26.68 30.66 31.03
CA TYR A 389 -27.00 29.52 31.88
C TYR A 389 -25.73 28.92 32.45
N LYS A 390 -25.71 28.67 33.75
CA LYS A 390 -24.63 27.98 34.45
C LYS A 390 -24.96 26.50 34.62
N PRO A 391 -23.94 25.63 34.71
CA PRO A 391 -24.11 24.23 35.09
C PRO A 391 -24.94 24.10 36.38
N ASP A 392 -25.84 23.12 36.40
CA ASP A 392 -26.69 22.88 37.58
C ASP A 392 -25.92 22.25 38.72
N HIS A 393 -24.91 21.45 38.39
CA HIS A 393 -24.07 20.69 39.31
C HIS A 393 -22.59 20.97 39.03
N PRO A 394 -21.75 21.15 40.07
CA PRO A 394 -20.32 21.40 39.89
C PRO A 394 -19.52 20.14 39.56
N LEU A 395 -20.08 18.95 39.84
CA LEU A 395 -19.43 17.67 39.65
C LEU A 395 -20.47 16.64 39.18
N ASN A 396 -20.19 16.00 38.05
CA ASN A 396 -21.00 14.91 37.51
C ASN A 396 -20.13 13.65 37.37
N GLY A 397 -20.77 12.48 37.42
CA GLY A 397 -20.08 11.19 37.37
C GLY A 397 -20.55 10.34 36.19
N VAL A 398 -19.63 9.69 35.50
CA VAL A 398 -19.93 8.65 34.50
C VAL A 398 -19.33 7.35 34.97
N VAL A 399 -20.10 6.25 34.87
CA VAL A 399 -19.58 4.90 35.10
C VAL A 399 -19.71 4.07 33.85
N CYS A 400 -18.65 3.34 33.52
CA CYS A 400 -18.57 2.41 32.40
C CYS A 400 -18.23 1.00 32.89
N LEU A 401 -19.04 0.02 32.49
CA LEU A 401 -18.70 -1.40 32.55
C LEU A 401 -17.93 -1.77 31.26
N GLN A 402 -16.67 -2.16 31.39
CA GLN A 402 -15.82 -2.61 30.29
C GLN A 402 -15.65 -4.13 30.29
N GLN A 403 -15.94 -4.73 29.14
CA GLN A 403 -15.79 -6.16 28.91
C GLN A 403 -14.91 -6.39 27.70
N ARG A 404 -14.11 -7.46 27.76
CA ARG A 404 -13.16 -7.82 26.72
C ARG A 404 -13.34 -9.25 26.30
N GLN A 405 -13.07 -9.52 25.03
CA GLN A 405 -13.09 -10.85 24.45
C GLN A 405 -11.87 -11.01 23.56
N TYR A 406 -11.19 -12.13 23.75
CA TYR A 406 -9.97 -12.51 23.03
C TYR A 406 -10.22 -13.79 22.27
N CYS A 407 -9.82 -13.81 21.01
CA CYS A 407 -9.95 -14.99 20.15
C CYS A 407 -8.67 -15.26 19.36
N TYR A 408 -8.45 -16.51 18.98
CA TYR A 408 -7.37 -16.90 18.07
C TYR A 408 -7.82 -18.02 17.13
N ALA A 409 -7.23 -18.02 15.94
CA ALA A 409 -7.54 -18.99 14.90
C ALA A 409 -7.00 -20.39 15.23
N ARG A 410 -7.80 -21.43 14.97
CA ARG A 410 -7.39 -22.83 15.11
C ARG A 410 -7.45 -23.54 13.77
N ASN A 411 -6.35 -24.19 13.40
CA ASN A 411 -6.26 -24.80 12.08
C ASN A 411 -7.28 -25.97 11.94
N GLY A 412 -8.21 -25.85 11.00
CA GLY A 412 -9.24 -26.87 10.73
C GLY A 412 -10.31 -27.02 11.82
N LYS A 413 -10.40 -26.08 12.77
CA LYS A 413 -11.43 -26.02 13.82
C LYS A 413 -12.06 -24.63 13.85
N GLU A 414 -13.16 -24.48 14.58
CA GLU A 414 -13.68 -23.14 14.91
C GLU A 414 -12.67 -22.38 15.77
N ASP A 415 -12.59 -21.06 15.58
CA ASP A 415 -11.75 -20.19 16.38
C ASP A 415 -12.05 -20.37 17.88
N PHE A 416 -11.02 -20.30 18.71
CA PHE A 416 -11.23 -20.23 20.15
C PHE A 416 -11.55 -18.79 20.51
N CYS A 417 -12.59 -18.57 21.31
CA CYS A 417 -12.94 -17.27 21.87
C CYS A 417 -13.27 -17.42 23.34
N THR A 418 -12.73 -16.49 24.14
CA THR A 418 -13.17 -16.32 25.52
C THR A 418 -14.57 -15.70 25.59
N PRO A 419 -15.33 -15.89 26.69
CA PRO A 419 -16.53 -15.08 26.93
C PRO A 419 -16.14 -13.60 27.12
N LEU A 420 -17.12 -12.70 27.04
CA LEU A 420 -16.92 -11.32 27.50
C LEU A 420 -16.62 -11.33 29.00
N GLN A 421 -15.47 -10.78 29.38
CA GLN A 421 -14.93 -10.88 30.73
C GLN A 421 -14.10 -9.63 31.10
N PRO A 422 -13.73 -9.48 32.38
CA PRO A 422 -12.78 -8.46 32.83
C PRO A 422 -11.41 -8.58 32.16
N GLN A 423 -10.59 -7.53 32.27
CA GLN A 423 -9.21 -7.55 31.81
C GLN A 423 -8.39 -8.61 32.57
N PRO A 424 -7.76 -9.58 31.88
CA PRO A 424 -6.90 -10.56 32.51
C PRO A 424 -5.54 -9.97 32.85
N TRP A 425 -4.82 -10.60 33.77
CA TRP A 425 -3.47 -10.18 34.13
C TRP A 425 -2.42 -10.63 33.10
N VAL A 426 -1.43 -9.78 32.85
CA VAL A 426 -0.36 -10.01 31.85
C VAL A 426 0.47 -11.27 32.14
N LEU A 427 0.59 -11.69 33.42
CA LEU A 427 1.34 -12.90 33.80
C LEU A 427 0.50 -14.19 33.79
N ALA A 428 -0.77 -14.13 33.37
CA ALA A 428 -1.55 -15.33 33.14
C ALA A 428 -0.98 -16.03 31.91
N GLY A 429 0.00 -16.92 32.12
CA GLY A 429 0.78 -17.60 31.08
C GLY A 429 -0.07 -18.53 30.18
N ASP A 430 0.57 -19.53 29.56
CA ASP A 430 -0.03 -20.47 28.58
C ASP A 430 -1.35 -21.15 29.06
N SER A 431 -1.71 -21.05 30.34
CA SER A 431 -2.96 -21.56 30.90
C SER A 431 -4.19 -20.70 30.64
N PHE A 432 -4.09 -19.37 30.46
CA PHE A 432 -5.29 -18.51 30.35
C PHE A 432 -5.98 -18.64 28.99
N PHE A 433 -5.20 -18.57 27.91
CA PHE A 433 -5.72 -18.73 26.54
C PHE A 433 -5.75 -20.19 26.08
N GLY A 434 -5.32 -21.11 26.94
CA GLY A 434 -5.25 -22.55 26.67
C GLY A 434 -4.02 -22.97 25.88
N SER A 435 -3.70 -24.26 25.94
CA SER A 435 -2.47 -24.83 25.36
C SER A 435 -2.52 -25.03 23.84
N GLU A 436 -3.64 -24.72 23.17
CA GLU A 436 -3.78 -24.88 21.71
C GLU A 436 -3.27 -23.66 20.91
N ALA A 437 -3.05 -22.51 21.56
CA ALA A 437 -2.54 -21.31 20.90
C ALA A 437 -1.07 -21.47 20.47
N SER A 438 -0.73 -20.96 19.28
CA SER A 438 0.66 -20.95 18.83
C SER A 438 1.50 -19.95 19.62
N SER A 439 2.82 -20.10 19.61
CA SER A 439 3.70 -19.18 20.36
C SER A 439 3.52 -17.72 19.93
N ILE A 440 3.29 -17.46 18.65
CA ILE A 440 3.04 -16.09 18.15
C ILE A 440 1.65 -15.58 18.55
N GLN A 441 0.62 -16.44 18.54
CA GLN A 441 -0.70 -16.08 19.06
C GLN A 441 -0.61 -15.70 20.55
N ASN A 442 0.11 -16.48 21.36
CA ASN A 442 0.33 -16.15 22.78
C ASN A 442 1.08 -14.83 22.96
N ALA A 443 2.10 -14.56 22.15
CA ALA A 443 2.83 -13.29 22.19
C ALA A 443 1.93 -12.09 21.87
N VAL A 444 1.06 -12.22 20.87
CA VAL A 444 0.12 -11.16 20.46
C VAL A 444 -0.99 -10.98 21.48
N LEU A 445 -1.57 -12.07 21.99
CA LEU A 445 -2.58 -12.02 23.05
C LEU A 445 -2.02 -11.33 24.29
N THR A 446 -0.78 -11.68 24.69
CA THR A 446 -0.08 -11.01 25.79
C THR A 446 0.11 -9.52 25.52
N LEU A 447 0.51 -9.15 24.29
CA LEU A 447 0.66 -7.74 23.90
C LEU A 447 -0.68 -6.99 23.95
N VAL A 448 -1.77 -7.58 23.48
CA VAL A 448 -3.11 -6.98 23.52
C VAL A 448 -3.58 -6.82 24.97
N VAL A 449 -3.35 -7.81 25.83
CA VAL A 449 -3.64 -7.68 27.27
C VAL A 449 -2.82 -6.55 27.86
N GLN A 450 -1.51 -6.53 27.66
CA GLN A 450 -0.64 -5.47 28.19
C GLN A 450 -1.06 -4.08 27.71
N ALA A 451 -1.31 -3.92 26.40
CA ALA A 451 -1.75 -2.64 25.86
C ALA A 451 -3.14 -2.26 26.40
N GLY A 452 -4.02 -3.21 26.68
CA GLY A 452 -5.30 -2.98 27.36
C GLY A 452 -5.16 -2.40 28.77
N TRP A 453 -4.10 -2.77 29.51
CA TRP A 453 -3.77 -2.16 30.81
C TRP A 453 -3.23 -0.74 30.67
N LEU A 454 -2.36 -0.49 29.68
CA LEU A 454 -1.75 0.84 29.46
C LEU A 454 -2.72 1.88 28.90
N THR A 455 -3.88 1.45 28.39
CA THR A 455 -4.78 2.29 27.58
C THR A 455 -6.21 2.30 28.11
N SER A 456 -6.34 2.16 29.43
CA SER A 456 -7.62 2.26 30.14
C SER A 456 -8.37 3.55 29.80
N THR A 457 -9.69 3.47 29.71
CA THR A 457 -10.54 4.65 29.52
C THR A 457 -10.50 5.59 30.74
N SER A 458 -10.06 5.10 31.91
CA SER A 458 -9.84 5.93 33.10
C SER A 458 -8.83 7.06 32.85
N ASP A 459 -7.79 6.80 32.05
CA ASP A 459 -6.67 7.72 31.81
C ASP A 459 -6.88 8.70 30.64
N VAL A 460 -7.99 8.56 29.92
CA VAL A 460 -8.35 9.44 28.80
C VAL A 460 -8.65 10.86 29.28
N GLY A 461 -8.16 11.86 28.55
CA GLY A 461 -8.31 13.28 28.91
C GLY A 461 -9.12 14.14 27.92
N ILE A 462 -9.56 13.59 26.78
CA ILE A 462 -10.37 14.37 25.82
C ILE A 462 -11.68 14.86 26.44
N SER A 463 -11.97 16.14 26.22
CA SER A 463 -13.26 16.78 26.50
C SER A 463 -13.82 17.32 25.19
N LEU A 464 -14.89 16.72 24.65
CA LEU A 464 -15.53 17.25 23.43
C LEU A 464 -16.31 18.53 23.73
N ALA A 465 -16.88 18.66 24.93
CA ALA A 465 -17.47 19.91 25.42
C ALA A 465 -16.47 21.08 25.36
N GLN A 466 -15.24 20.88 25.83
CA GLN A 466 -14.19 21.92 25.79
C GLN A 466 -13.87 22.35 24.35
N ARG A 467 -13.98 21.45 23.38
CA ARG A 467 -13.74 21.76 21.96
C ARG A 467 -14.86 22.56 21.29
N ARG A 468 -16.03 22.65 21.92
CA ARG A 468 -17.15 23.48 21.45
C ARG A 468 -17.07 24.93 21.93
N LEU A 469 -16.06 25.27 22.73
CA LEU A 469 -15.83 26.66 23.13
C LEU A 469 -15.63 27.54 21.90
N GLU A 470 -16.37 28.64 21.86
CA GLU A 470 -16.21 29.64 20.81
C GLU A 470 -14.85 30.34 20.93
N THR A 471 -14.15 30.49 19.80
CA THR A 471 -12.86 31.20 19.76
C THR A 471 -13.01 32.61 20.37
N ASN A 472 -12.24 32.90 21.41
CA ASN A 472 -12.26 34.16 22.19
C ASN A 472 -13.49 34.39 23.09
N GLN A 473 -14.29 33.36 23.39
CA GLN A 473 -15.42 33.48 24.32
C GLN A 473 -15.51 32.28 25.28
N PRO A 474 -15.63 32.48 26.60
CA PRO A 474 -15.76 31.39 27.58
C PRO A 474 -17.22 30.93 27.72
N TYR A 475 -17.88 30.64 26.60
CA TYR A 475 -19.23 30.05 26.60
C TYR A 475 -19.44 29.11 25.42
N ILE A 476 -20.45 28.25 25.56
CA ILE A 476 -20.96 27.36 24.51
C ILE A 476 -22.37 27.81 24.14
N GLU A 477 -22.71 27.90 22.86
CA GLU A 477 -24.04 28.36 22.45
C GLU A 477 -25.16 27.44 22.98
N SER A 478 -25.03 26.14 22.74
CA SER A 478 -25.92 25.08 23.22
C SER A 478 -25.27 23.72 22.98
N LEU A 479 -25.76 22.68 23.66
CA LEU A 479 -25.39 21.28 23.44
C LEU A 479 -26.66 20.47 23.13
N PRO A 480 -26.57 19.44 22.26
CA PRO A 480 -27.65 18.46 22.08
C PRO A 480 -28.07 17.79 23.39
N ASP A 481 -29.33 17.37 23.50
CA ASP A 481 -29.87 16.72 24.71
C ASP A 481 -29.21 15.37 25.04
N ASP A 482 -28.57 14.72 24.08
CA ASP A 482 -27.84 13.45 24.22
C ASP A 482 -26.33 13.58 23.96
N PHE A 483 -25.78 14.79 24.12
CA PHE A 483 -24.37 15.09 23.89
C PHE A 483 -23.41 14.22 24.72
N TRP A 484 -23.81 13.79 25.92
CA TRP A 484 -23.05 12.86 26.74
C TRP A 484 -22.67 11.56 25.99
N LYS A 485 -23.48 11.13 25.01
CA LYS A 485 -23.16 9.95 24.20
C LYS A 485 -21.98 10.20 23.28
N ASP A 486 -21.93 11.39 22.66
CA ASP A 486 -20.80 11.81 21.84
C ASP A 486 -19.53 11.96 22.67
N GLU A 487 -19.66 12.53 23.88
CA GLU A 487 -18.56 12.68 24.84
C GLU A 487 -17.92 11.32 25.18
N ILE A 488 -18.74 10.33 25.57
CA ILE A 488 -18.27 8.97 25.88
C ILE A 488 -17.70 8.27 24.64
N LEU A 489 -18.33 8.43 23.47
CA LEU A 489 -17.76 7.91 22.22
C LEU A 489 -16.39 8.53 21.92
N GLY A 490 -16.21 9.82 22.23
CA GLY A 490 -14.91 10.51 22.18
C GLY A 490 -13.88 9.84 23.08
N TRP A 491 -14.25 9.47 24.31
CA TRP A 491 -13.35 8.81 25.23
C TRP A 491 -12.92 7.42 24.74
N GLU A 492 -13.88 6.67 24.20
CA GLU A 492 -13.61 5.34 23.62
C GLU A 492 -12.72 5.42 22.38
N LYS A 493 -12.93 6.42 21.51
CA LYS A 493 -12.02 6.70 20.39
C LYS A 493 -10.61 7.02 20.86
N GLU A 494 -10.46 7.81 21.92
CA GLU A 494 -9.14 8.10 22.48
C GLU A 494 -8.49 6.82 23.03
N SER A 495 -9.20 6.02 23.82
CA SER A 495 -8.68 4.74 24.33
C SER A 495 -8.19 3.82 23.21
N TRP A 496 -8.91 3.72 22.08
CA TRP A 496 -8.45 2.95 20.92
C TRP A 496 -7.25 3.58 20.20
N SER A 497 -7.17 4.90 20.11
CA SER A 497 -5.97 5.56 19.57
C SER A 497 -4.73 5.29 20.44
N ARG A 498 -4.88 5.35 21.77
CA ARG A 498 -3.84 4.99 22.74
C ARG A 498 -3.38 3.56 22.51
N MET A 499 -4.32 2.63 22.30
CA MET A 499 -4.03 1.23 22.01
C MET A 499 -3.23 1.07 20.70
N GLN A 500 -3.58 1.79 19.64
CA GLN A 500 -2.82 1.75 18.37
C GLN A 500 -1.38 2.22 18.57
N ILE A 501 -1.17 3.32 19.30
CA ILE A 501 0.16 3.83 19.64
C ILE A 501 0.92 2.78 20.46
N ALA A 502 0.33 2.28 21.55
CA ALA A 502 0.96 1.31 22.45
C ALA A 502 1.39 0.02 21.72
N MET A 503 0.53 -0.54 20.88
CA MET A 503 0.85 -1.75 20.11
C MET A 503 1.93 -1.50 19.07
N SER A 504 1.92 -0.33 18.41
CA SER A 504 2.92 0.02 17.39
C SER A 504 4.34 0.19 17.96
N ARG A 505 4.48 0.44 19.27
CA ARG A 505 5.77 0.64 19.95
C ARG A 505 6.49 -0.66 20.29
N PHE A 506 5.84 -1.83 20.18
CA PHE A 506 6.46 -3.12 20.48
C PHE A 506 7.68 -3.42 19.59
N ALA A 507 7.55 -3.23 18.28
CA ALA A 507 8.60 -3.58 17.33
C ALA A 507 9.73 -2.54 17.24
N PRO A 508 9.47 -1.21 17.15
CA PRO A 508 10.53 -0.21 17.16
C PRO A 508 11.26 -0.12 18.50
N GLY A 509 10.56 -0.37 19.61
CA GLY A 509 11.05 -0.08 20.96
C GLY A 509 10.73 1.34 21.43
N ALA A 510 11.00 1.62 22.71
CA ALA A 510 11.12 2.99 23.18
C ALA A 510 12.41 3.58 22.59
N ASP A 511 12.30 4.76 21.99
CA ASP A 511 13.41 5.45 21.31
C ASP A 511 14.66 5.46 22.20
N GLY A 512 15.76 4.90 21.67
CA GLY A 512 17.10 5.03 22.24
C GLY A 512 17.62 6.45 22.04
N SER A 513 16.94 7.44 22.62
CA SER A 513 17.44 8.81 22.72
C SER A 513 18.70 8.91 23.57
N ASP A 514 19.07 7.83 24.27
CA ASP A 514 20.33 7.70 24.98
C ASP A 514 21.20 6.63 24.31
N GLU A 515 22.48 6.98 24.15
CA GLU A 515 23.53 6.15 23.57
C GLU A 515 23.51 4.70 24.11
N PRO A 516 23.90 3.71 23.29
CA PRO A 516 24.06 2.33 23.76
C PRO A 516 25.13 2.29 24.86
N GLY A 517 24.68 2.30 26.13
CA GLY A 517 25.58 2.40 27.28
C GLY A 517 24.96 3.00 28.56
N GLN A 518 23.81 3.67 28.50
CA GLN A 518 23.08 4.14 29.70
C GLN A 518 21.87 3.27 30.06
N GLN A 519 22.01 1.95 29.94
CA GLN A 519 21.04 0.99 30.46
C GLN A 519 21.10 0.97 32.00
N GLU A 520 20.37 1.88 32.64
CA GLU A 520 19.75 1.55 33.93
C GLU A 520 18.52 0.68 33.62
N ASP A 521 18.83 -0.60 33.41
CA ASP A 521 17.99 -1.73 33.01
C ASP A 521 16.82 -2.00 33.93
N ASN A 522 15.64 -1.45 33.65
CA ASN A 522 14.38 -2.04 34.15
C ASN A 522 13.12 -1.65 33.38
N TRP A 523 13.14 -0.71 32.45
CA TRP A 523 11.91 -0.20 31.80
C TRP A 523 11.37 -1.06 30.67
N TRP A 524 12.08 -2.13 30.30
CA TRP A 524 11.77 -2.90 29.12
C TRP A 524 12.25 -4.35 29.21
N PHE A 525 11.49 -5.26 28.59
CA PHE A 525 11.78 -6.68 28.53
C PHE A 525 12.08 -7.10 27.10
N GLU A 526 13.29 -7.62 26.89
CA GLU A 526 13.66 -8.25 25.63
C GLU A 526 12.80 -9.48 25.34
N PRO A 527 12.55 -9.80 24.05
CA PRO A 527 11.75 -10.94 23.63
C PRO A 527 12.47 -12.25 23.96
N VAL A 528 11.92 -12.99 24.92
CA VAL A 528 12.45 -14.28 25.37
C VAL A 528 11.89 -15.42 24.54
N THR A 529 10.58 -15.40 24.29
CA THR A 529 9.88 -16.51 23.64
C THR A 529 10.02 -16.46 22.11
N ASN A 530 9.91 -17.62 21.46
CA ASN A 530 9.93 -17.70 19.99
C ASN A 530 8.79 -16.87 19.36
N GLY A 531 7.65 -16.77 20.05
CA GLY A 531 6.53 -15.94 19.63
C GLY A 531 6.83 -14.45 19.66
N GLU A 532 7.44 -13.96 20.73
CA GLU A 532 7.85 -12.56 20.85
C GLU A 532 8.91 -12.18 19.81
N LYS A 533 9.90 -13.04 19.60
CA LYS A 533 10.92 -12.84 18.57
C LYS A 533 10.31 -12.79 17.18
N ALA A 534 9.31 -13.64 16.90
CA ALA A 534 8.58 -13.58 15.64
C ALA A 534 7.77 -12.29 15.51
N LEU A 535 7.11 -11.86 16.59
CA LEU A 535 6.32 -10.63 16.65
C LEU A 535 7.15 -9.38 16.32
N CYS A 536 8.41 -9.34 16.75
CA CYS A 536 9.34 -8.25 16.43
C CYS A 536 9.49 -7.98 14.94
N SER A 537 9.52 -9.05 14.14
CA SER A 537 9.67 -8.97 12.69
C SER A 537 8.33 -8.96 11.93
N SER A 538 7.22 -8.78 12.64
CA SER A 538 5.87 -8.89 12.07
C SER A 538 5.15 -7.54 11.95
N GLN A 539 5.59 -6.50 12.66
CA GLN A 539 4.93 -5.19 12.61
C GLN A 539 5.17 -4.50 11.26
N LYS A 540 4.08 -4.11 10.60
CA LYS A 540 4.02 -3.19 9.47
C LYS A 540 3.66 -1.80 9.98
N MET A 541 4.29 -0.80 9.38
CA MET A 541 3.93 0.60 9.54
C MET A 541 3.91 1.26 8.18
N LYS A 542 3.35 2.46 8.08
CA LYS A 542 3.41 3.24 6.85
C LYS A 542 4.57 4.23 6.91
N LYS A 543 5.21 4.45 5.77
CA LYS A 543 6.31 5.39 5.61
C LYS A 543 6.15 6.17 4.32
N SER A 544 6.42 7.47 4.36
CA SER A 544 6.29 8.35 3.20
C SER A 544 7.64 8.79 2.65
N GLY A 545 7.78 8.83 1.32
CA GLY A 545 8.81 9.58 0.60
C GLY A 545 10.25 9.05 0.56
N GLU A 546 10.66 8.19 1.50
CA GLU A 546 12.08 7.76 1.62
C GLU A 546 12.39 6.38 1.05
N PHE A 547 11.37 5.52 0.97
CA PHE A 547 11.51 4.12 0.60
C PHE A 547 10.59 3.77 -0.56
N VAL A 548 10.95 2.67 -1.24
CA VAL A 548 10.24 2.12 -2.38
C VAL A 548 10.08 0.62 -2.17
N ASN A 549 8.88 0.12 -2.46
CA ASN A 549 8.57 -1.30 -2.42
C ASN A 549 8.58 -1.87 -3.85
N ILE A 550 9.49 -2.80 -4.12
CA ILE A 550 9.63 -3.43 -5.43
C ILE A 550 8.99 -4.82 -5.37
N ASN A 551 8.03 -5.08 -6.25
CA ASN A 551 7.41 -6.39 -6.42
C ASN A 551 8.46 -7.39 -6.97
N PHE A 552 8.86 -8.35 -6.14
CA PHE A 552 9.91 -9.31 -6.47
C PHE A 552 9.51 -10.23 -7.63
N PHE A 553 8.25 -10.64 -7.70
CA PHE A 553 7.75 -11.45 -8.80
C PHE A 553 7.84 -10.68 -10.13
N GLY A 554 7.36 -9.44 -10.16
CA GLY A 554 7.45 -8.56 -11.33
C GLY A 554 8.89 -8.34 -11.79
N LEU A 555 9.80 -8.09 -10.84
CA LEU A 555 11.24 -7.94 -11.09
C LEU A 555 11.82 -9.19 -11.78
N VAL A 556 11.63 -10.38 -11.19
CA VAL A 556 12.18 -11.63 -11.72
C VAL A 556 11.52 -12.02 -13.04
N PHE A 557 10.21 -11.82 -13.18
CA PHE A 557 9.48 -12.11 -14.41
C PHE A 557 10.01 -11.30 -15.59
N ILE A 558 10.13 -9.97 -15.45
CA ILE A 558 10.62 -9.11 -16.54
C ILE A 558 12.06 -9.51 -16.93
N LEU A 559 12.94 -9.70 -15.94
CA LEU A 559 14.33 -10.06 -16.22
C LEU A 559 14.43 -11.43 -16.92
N SER A 560 13.76 -12.45 -16.40
CA SER A 560 13.83 -13.81 -16.94
C SER A 560 13.15 -13.93 -18.30
N PHE A 561 11.98 -13.31 -18.49
CA PHE A 561 11.25 -13.33 -19.75
C PHE A 561 12.03 -12.62 -20.86
N SER A 562 12.49 -11.39 -20.62
CA SER A 562 13.26 -10.62 -21.60
C SER A 562 14.57 -11.32 -21.97
N LEU A 563 15.30 -11.86 -20.98
CA LEU A 563 16.53 -12.60 -21.24
C LEU A 563 16.27 -13.87 -22.06
N THR A 564 15.23 -14.62 -21.72
CA THR A 564 14.85 -15.84 -22.44
C THR A 564 14.51 -15.54 -23.89
N VAL A 565 13.68 -14.52 -24.14
CA VAL A 565 13.30 -14.10 -25.49
C VAL A 565 14.53 -13.67 -26.29
N MET A 566 15.43 -12.88 -25.70
CA MET A 566 16.66 -12.45 -26.34
C MET A 566 17.56 -13.63 -26.72
N VAL A 567 17.76 -14.57 -25.79
CA VAL A 567 18.57 -15.78 -26.06
C VAL A 567 17.94 -16.61 -27.17
N VAL A 568 16.62 -16.79 -27.15
CA VAL A 568 15.89 -17.51 -28.21
C VAL A 568 16.08 -16.82 -29.56
N ASP A 569 15.90 -15.50 -29.66
CA ASP A 569 16.09 -14.76 -30.92
C ASP A 569 17.51 -14.92 -31.48
N ILE A 570 18.54 -14.77 -30.64
CA ILE A 570 19.94 -14.86 -31.07
C ILE A 570 20.32 -16.29 -31.49
N THR A 571 19.70 -17.32 -30.91
CA THR A 571 20.08 -18.72 -31.12
C THR A 571 19.19 -19.47 -32.12
N ILE A 572 17.95 -19.03 -32.36
CA ILE A 572 16.96 -19.79 -33.14
C ILE A 572 17.45 -20.11 -34.54
N LEU A 573 18.07 -19.15 -35.24
CA LEU A 573 18.60 -19.36 -36.59
C LEU A 573 19.74 -20.38 -36.59
N LYS A 574 20.68 -20.27 -35.64
CA LYS A 574 21.80 -21.23 -35.51
C LYS A 574 21.30 -22.64 -35.19
N PHE A 575 20.29 -22.74 -34.33
CA PHE A 575 19.70 -24.02 -33.95
C PHE A 575 18.93 -24.67 -35.10
N LEU A 576 18.14 -23.89 -35.85
CA LEU A 576 17.39 -24.37 -37.02
C LEU A 576 18.30 -24.85 -38.16
N ILE A 577 19.49 -24.26 -38.31
CA ILE A 577 20.48 -24.65 -39.32
C ILE A 577 21.21 -25.96 -38.94
N TYR A 578 21.56 -26.14 -37.65
CA TYR A 578 22.35 -27.29 -37.19
C TYR A 578 21.53 -28.59 -37.08
N MET A 579 20.22 -28.49 -36.81
CA MET A 579 19.38 -29.66 -36.61
C MET A 579 18.88 -30.28 -37.93
N SER A 580 19.48 -31.42 -38.32
CA SER A 580 19.32 -32.08 -39.62
C SER A 580 17.87 -32.40 -40.03
N ARG A 581 16.99 -32.75 -39.08
CA ARG A 581 15.55 -33.00 -39.35
C ARG A 581 14.79 -31.72 -39.71
N PHE A 582 15.07 -30.61 -39.04
CA PHE A 582 14.40 -29.33 -39.30
C PHE A 582 14.93 -28.67 -40.57
N ARG A 583 16.21 -28.85 -40.89
CA ARG A 583 16.80 -28.42 -42.17
C ARG A 583 16.04 -29.01 -43.38
N ARG A 584 15.56 -30.26 -43.31
CA ARG A 584 14.80 -30.89 -44.40
C ARG A 584 13.37 -30.33 -44.58
N GLN A 585 12.70 -29.94 -43.49
CA GLN A 585 11.31 -29.45 -43.56
C GLN A 585 11.19 -27.92 -43.72
N LEU A 586 12.05 -27.16 -43.04
CA LEU A 586 12.05 -25.69 -43.07
C LEU A 586 13.13 -25.10 -43.97
N GLY A 587 14.07 -25.91 -44.48
CA GLY A 587 15.20 -25.48 -45.33
C GLY A 587 14.80 -24.49 -46.43
N PRO A 588 13.83 -24.82 -47.31
CA PRO A 588 13.43 -23.92 -48.39
C PRO A 588 12.85 -22.58 -47.91
N ARG A 589 12.30 -22.51 -46.69
CA ARG A 589 11.74 -21.27 -46.13
C ARG A 589 12.79 -20.46 -45.38
N ILE A 590 13.75 -21.13 -44.73
CA ILE A 590 14.91 -20.51 -44.10
C ILE A 590 15.86 -19.93 -45.16
N GLU A 591 16.11 -20.66 -46.25
CA GLU A 591 16.87 -20.15 -47.39
C GLU A 591 16.22 -18.89 -47.96
N ARG A 592 14.88 -18.83 -48.07
CA ARG A 592 14.19 -17.60 -48.50
C ARG A 592 14.44 -16.44 -47.54
N TRP A 593 14.41 -16.68 -46.23
CA TRP A 593 14.78 -15.65 -45.24
C TRP A 593 16.21 -15.15 -45.42
N ILE A 594 17.17 -16.04 -45.69
CA ILE A 594 18.56 -15.66 -45.98
C ILE A 594 18.61 -14.81 -47.26
N GLN A 595 17.95 -15.28 -48.31
CA GLN A 595 17.97 -14.67 -49.65
C GLN A 595 17.24 -13.32 -49.76
N ASP A 596 16.28 -13.05 -48.87
CA ASP A 596 15.61 -11.76 -48.77
C ASP A 596 16.40 -10.76 -47.91
N GLY A 597 17.57 -11.16 -47.40
CA GLY A 597 18.50 -10.29 -46.65
C GLY A 597 19.11 -9.19 -47.53
N VAL A 598 19.41 -8.03 -46.93
CA VAL A 598 19.92 -6.85 -47.66
C VAL A 598 21.15 -7.18 -48.51
N TRP A 599 22.11 -7.94 -47.96
CA TRP A 599 23.33 -8.32 -48.67
C TRP A 599 23.06 -9.30 -49.82
N GLN A 600 22.11 -10.21 -49.66
CA GLN A 600 21.70 -11.15 -50.71
C GLN A 600 20.89 -10.47 -51.81
N LEU A 601 20.04 -9.50 -51.47
CA LEU A 601 19.35 -8.64 -52.44
C LEU A 601 20.35 -7.76 -53.22
N GLN A 602 21.37 -7.22 -52.55
CA GLN A 602 22.45 -6.47 -53.19
C GLN A 602 23.25 -7.37 -54.14
N ARG A 603 23.64 -8.58 -53.71
CA ARG A 603 24.29 -9.57 -54.58
C ARG A 603 23.48 -9.79 -55.85
N ARG A 604 22.19 -10.08 -55.73
CA ARG A 604 21.31 -10.34 -56.87
C ARG A 604 21.19 -9.15 -57.82
N ALA A 605 21.26 -7.93 -57.30
CA ALA A 605 21.31 -6.73 -58.13
C ALA A 605 22.60 -6.68 -58.97
N TYR A 606 23.76 -6.96 -58.35
CA TYR A 606 25.04 -7.06 -59.07
C TYR A 606 25.07 -8.22 -60.08
N GLU A 607 24.48 -9.37 -59.74
CA GLU A 607 24.36 -10.51 -60.66
C GLU A 607 23.48 -10.18 -61.87
N GLY A 608 22.47 -9.33 -61.70
CA GLY A 608 21.64 -8.77 -62.78
C GLY A 608 22.43 -7.87 -63.73
N GLU A 609 23.46 -7.18 -63.23
CA GLU A 609 24.45 -6.43 -64.02
C GLU A 609 25.57 -7.32 -64.59
N GLY A 610 25.50 -8.63 -64.39
CA GLY A 610 26.50 -9.59 -64.88
C GLY A 610 27.72 -9.79 -63.98
N GLN A 611 27.76 -9.19 -62.78
CA GLN A 611 28.83 -9.39 -61.80
C GLN A 611 28.49 -10.58 -60.88
N ARG A 612 28.88 -11.81 -61.30
CA ARG A 612 28.49 -13.09 -60.67
C ARG A 612 29.56 -13.77 -59.82
N ASP A 613 30.69 -13.13 -59.59
CA ASP A 613 31.85 -13.71 -58.87
C ASP A 613 31.66 -13.68 -57.34
N TRP A 614 30.53 -14.20 -56.86
CA TRP A 614 30.21 -14.28 -55.43
C TRP A 614 30.42 -15.69 -54.90
N VAL A 615 31.01 -15.78 -53.72
CA VAL A 615 31.16 -17.02 -52.94
C VAL A 615 30.22 -16.99 -51.74
N ASP A 616 30.00 -18.14 -51.12
CA ASP A 616 29.10 -18.32 -49.97
C ASP A 616 27.65 -17.90 -50.23
N LEU A 617 27.10 -18.33 -51.37
CA LEU A 617 25.75 -17.95 -51.84
C LEU A 617 24.61 -18.32 -50.89
N GLU A 618 24.82 -19.35 -50.05
CA GLU A 618 23.86 -19.83 -49.04
C GLU A 618 24.03 -19.14 -47.68
N SER A 619 25.08 -18.36 -47.48
CA SER A 619 25.36 -17.64 -46.24
C SER A 619 24.60 -16.32 -46.15
N GLU A 620 24.42 -15.78 -44.94
CA GLU A 620 23.76 -14.49 -44.74
C GLU A 620 24.52 -13.32 -45.41
N ILE A 621 25.85 -13.41 -45.42
CA ILE A 621 26.74 -12.42 -46.03
C ILE A 621 27.46 -13.12 -47.19
N PRO A 622 27.09 -12.85 -48.45
CA PRO A 622 27.85 -13.33 -49.59
C PRO A 622 29.16 -12.55 -49.72
N LEU A 623 30.22 -13.22 -50.13
CA LEU A 623 31.57 -12.63 -50.23
C LEU A 623 32.06 -12.64 -51.68
N THR A 624 33.13 -11.92 -51.96
CA THR A 624 33.87 -11.97 -53.23
C THR A 624 35.30 -12.45 -52.97
N ASP A 625 35.97 -12.89 -54.03
CA ASP A 625 37.39 -13.21 -53.96
C ASP A 625 38.23 -11.97 -53.57
N LYS A 626 39.36 -12.24 -52.90
CA LYS A 626 40.24 -11.20 -52.36
C LYS A 626 40.68 -10.21 -53.45
N GLY A 627 40.42 -8.91 -53.23
CA GLY A 627 40.86 -7.83 -54.11
C GLY A 627 39.96 -7.56 -55.32
N ARG A 628 38.76 -8.16 -55.37
CA ARG A 628 37.81 -7.94 -56.46
C ARG A 628 37.19 -6.53 -56.40
N LEU A 629 37.28 -5.79 -57.50
CA LEU A 629 36.61 -4.51 -57.69
C LEU A 629 35.24 -4.72 -58.32
N MET A 630 34.20 -4.09 -57.76
CA MET A 630 32.85 -4.07 -58.32
C MET A 630 32.53 -2.69 -58.91
N LYS A 631 31.86 -2.66 -60.06
CA LYS A 631 31.37 -1.39 -60.63
C LYS A 631 30.15 -0.92 -59.85
N ASP A 632 29.97 0.38 -59.65
CA ASP A 632 28.76 0.92 -59.02
C ASP A 632 27.48 0.51 -59.78
N LEU A 633 26.41 0.24 -59.03
CA LEU A 633 25.11 -0.08 -59.62
C LEU A 633 24.55 1.14 -60.35
N PRO A 634 24.06 0.99 -61.59
CA PRO A 634 23.50 2.10 -62.35
C PRO A 634 22.22 2.63 -61.70
N ILE A 635 22.04 3.96 -61.75
CA ILE A 635 20.83 4.63 -61.20
C ILE A 635 19.55 4.19 -61.93
N LEU A 636 19.66 3.92 -63.23
CA LEU A 636 18.59 3.40 -64.06
C LEU A 636 19.03 2.09 -64.68
N TRP A 637 18.31 1.02 -64.36
CA TRP A 637 18.49 -0.27 -64.99
C TRP A 637 17.84 -0.25 -66.38
N VAL A 638 18.61 -0.54 -67.44
CA VAL A 638 18.12 -0.61 -68.81
C VAL A 638 18.17 -2.08 -69.28
N PRO A 639 17.02 -2.75 -69.48
CA PRO A 639 16.99 -4.10 -70.01
C PRO A 639 17.60 -4.13 -71.42
N GLY A 640 18.68 -4.91 -71.61
CA GLY A 640 19.24 -5.19 -72.94
C GLY A 640 20.78 -5.26 -73.05
N LYS A 641 21.54 -4.91 -72.00
CA LYS A 641 23.02 -4.94 -72.03
C LYS A 641 23.69 -5.99 -71.16
N SER A 642 22.93 -6.79 -70.40
CA SER A 642 23.47 -7.91 -69.64
C SER A 642 23.48 -9.19 -70.49
N PRO A 643 24.56 -10.00 -70.48
CA PRO A 643 24.58 -11.27 -71.20
C PRO A 643 23.50 -12.20 -70.64
N MET A 644 22.50 -12.52 -71.48
CA MET A 644 21.52 -13.55 -71.15
C MET A 644 22.25 -14.89 -70.93
N PRO A 645 21.94 -15.64 -69.87
CA PRO A 645 22.41 -17.01 -69.76
C PRO A 645 21.79 -17.83 -70.91
N ILE A 646 22.62 -18.58 -71.62
CA ILE A 646 22.16 -19.60 -72.58
C ILE A 646 21.29 -20.59 -71.79
N GLN A 647 19.98 -20.57 -72.02
CA GLN A 647 19.09 -21.62 -71.55
C GLN A 647 19.34 -22.87 -72.39
N THR A 648 19.99 -23.89 -71.81
CA THR A 648 19.84 -25.27 -72.28
C THR A 648 18.45 -25.74 -71.88
N SER A 649 17.50 -25.64 -72.81
CA SER A 649 16.18 -26.24 -72.68
C SER A 649 16.30 -27.76 -72.73
N THR A 650 16.16 -28.43 -71.58
CA THR A 650 15.69 -29.81 -71.51
C THR A 650 14.64 -29.91 -70.39
N PHE A 651 13.39 -29.68 -70.76
CA PHE A 651 12.25 -30.31 -70.11
C PHE A 651 11.60 -31.20 -71.17
N GLU A 652 12.07 -32.44 -71.26
CA GLU A 652 11.36 -33.50 -72.00
C GLU A 652 10.16 -33.95 -71.14
N SER A 653 8.95 -33.73 -71.66
CA SER A 653 7.82 -34.60 -71.34
C SER A 653 7.81 -35.72 -72.37
N SER A 654 7.90 -36.96 -71.89
CA SER A 654 7.76 -38.17 -72.70
C SER A 654 6.42 -38.20 -73.46
N GLY A 655 6.48 -38.38 -74.78
CA GLY A 655 5.31 -38.57 -75.64
C GLY A 655 5.68 -38.75 -77.12
N SER A 656 6.09 -39.97 -77.47
CA SER A 656 6.03 -40.67 -78.76
C SER A 656 5.89 -39.94 -80.11
N GLN A 657 6.70 -40.44 -81.05
CA GLN A 657 6.54 -40.57 -82.51
C GLN A 657 7.29 -39.61 -83.46
N GLU A 658 8.38 -40.18 -84.00
CA GLU A 658 8.68 -40.38 -85.42
C GLU A 658 8.89 -39.19 -86.38
N THR A 659 10.14 -39.17 -86.86
CA THR A 659 10.59 -39.02 -88.25
C THR A 659 10.90 -37.65 -88.88
N LEU A 660 12.13 -37.64 -89.45
CA LEU A 660 12.64 -36.96 -90.65
C LEU A 660 13.40 -35.62 -90.52
N ARG A 661 14.73 -35.78 -90.69
CA ARG A 661 15.81 -34.85 -91.10
C ARG A 661 15.52 -34.12 -92.45
N PRO A 662 16.46 -33.31 -93.01
CA PRO A 662 17.28 -32.19 -92.50
C PRO A 662 17.32 -31.01 -93.53
N HIS A 663 18.41 -30.21 -93.55
CA HIS A 663 18.86 -29.15 -94.51
C HIS A 663 18.47 -27.70 -94.16
N ASP A 664 19.32 -26.67 -94.29
CA ASP A 664 20.75 -26.52 -94.63
C ASP A 664 21.15 -25.05 -94.38
N SER A 665 22.47 -24.80 -94.28
CA SER A 665 23.25 -23.60 -94.70
C SER A 665 22.67 -22.18 -94.51
N GLY A 666 23.32 -21.32 -93.73
CA GLY A 666 24.35 -20.38 -94.24
C GLY A 666 23.80 -18.93 -94.20
N VAL A 667 24.52 -17.82 -94.26
CA VAL A 667 25.92 -17.46 -94.49
C VAL A 667 25.98 -15.93 -94.29
N GLU A 668 27.09 -15.45 -93.71
CA GLU A 668 27.81 -14.15 -93.90
C GLU A 668 27.17 -12.75 -93.80
N GLY A 669 28.03 -11.82 -93.32
CA GLY A 669 28.20 -10.47 -93.87
C GLY A 669 28.07 -9.34 -92.84
N LEU A 670 29.16 -8.83 -92.25
CA LEU A 670 29.94 -7.63 -92.71
C LEU A 670 29.07 -6.35 -92.76
N SER A 671 29.44 -5.15 -92.30
CA SER A 671 30.69 -4.52 -91.84
C SER A 671 30.42 -3.01 -91.63
N GLY A 672 31.27 -2.31 -90.87
CA GLY A 672 31.48 -0.84 -90.95
C GLY A 672 30.95 -0.05 -89.74
N ALA A 673 31.78 0.52 -88.86
CA ALA A 673 32.65 1.72 -89.00
C ALA A 673 31.80 3.03 -89.05
N VAL A 674 32.11 4.17 -88.43
CA VAL A 674 33.24 4.74 -87.65
C VAL A 674 32.79 6.15 -87.16
N GLU A 675 33.42 6.68 -86.09
CA GLU A 675 33.55 8.09 -85.61
C GLU A 675 32.29 8.93 -85.26
N ASP A 676 32.11 9.48 -84.05
CA ASP A 676 32.88 10.44 -83.20
C ASP A 676 32.37 11.89 -83.35
N GLN A 677 32.43 12.63 -82.23
CA GLN A 677 32.23 14.06 -81.98
C GLN A 677 31.15 14.42 -80.94
N THR A 678 31.62 14.71 -79.72
CA THR A 678 31.06 15.72 -78.80
C THR A 678 31.39 17.14 -79.29
N PRO A 679 30.65 18.21 -78.90
CA PRO A 679 31.03 18.94 -77.68
C PRO A 679 29.92 19.67 -76.88
N GLN A 680 30.18 19.81 -75.59
CA GLN A 680 29.99 20.97 -74.70
C GLN A 680 28.65 21.73 -74.54
N GLN A 681 28.14 21.67 -73.30
CA GLN A 681 28.03 22.78 -72.33
C GLN A 681 26.85 23.77 -72.42
N LYS A 682 25.98 23.79 -71.38
CA LYS A 682 25.72 24.93 -70.45
C LYS A 682 24.33 24.90 -69.77
N SER A 683 24.37 24.83 -68.43
CA SER A 683 23.66 25.73 -67.48
C SER A 683 22.11 25.73 -67.44
N ALA A 684 21.37 25.84 -66.34
CA ALA A 684 21.63 26.01 -64.91
C ALA A 684 20.29 25.84 -64.17
N ARG A 685 20.39 25.77 -62.83
CA ARG A 685 19.42 26.25 -61.82
C ARG A 685 18.26 25.34 -61.35
N TRP A 686 18.58 24.57 -60.30
CA TRP A 686 18.05 24.71 -58.93
C TRP A 686 16.60 25.16 -58.73
N TYR A 687 15.82 24.34 -57.99
CA TYR A 687 15.11 24.76 -56.78
C TYR A 687 14.98 23.60 -55.78
N ARG A 688 15.30 23.89 -54.52
CA ARG A 688 15.07 23.06 -53.31
C ARG A 688 13.70 23.38 -52.69
N PHE A 689 13.29 22.47 -51.80
CA PHE A 689 12.32 22.52 -50.70
C PHE A 689 11.05 21.69 -50.94
N GLY A 690 10.60 20.84 -50.00
CA GLY A 690 11.05 20.67 -48.62
C GLY A 690 10.47 19.41 -47.97
N ARG A 691 11.12 19.03 -46.86
CA ARG A 691 10.67 18.05 -45.88
C ARG A 691 9.34 18.50 -45.25
N ARG A 692 8.47 17.52 -45.02
CA ARG A 692 7.99 17.21 -43.67
C ARG A 692 8.26 15.73 -43.42
#